data_AF-A0A1T5H4Z3-F1
#
_entry.id   AF-A0A1T5H4Z3-F1
#
_cell.length_a   1.000
_cell.length_b   1.000
_cell.length_c   1.000
_cell.angle_alpha   90.00
_cell.angle_beta   90.00
_cell.angle_gamma   90.00
#
_symmetry.space_group_name_H-M   'P 1'
#
loop_
_entity.id
_entity.type
_entity.pdbx_description
1 polymer ?
#
loop_
_entity_poly.entity_id
_entity_poly.type
_entity_poly.pdbx_seq_one_letter_code
_entity_poly.pdbx_strand_id
1 'polypeptide(L)'
;MQHLAAFARRGRYCLLPTLLFAFSITFGQDYERLRQQKLNSLDLSGMDQKLFLNCGVTTKHEINHFKNLSKSDNSNAEPLSAEEWLNLYDRLIDTDLRPANSRLVELTRLVETNIDKVTRSNVVPIGIINLEGIYLSEEELVKNEASKKAGRAIDFTKYETVRIVSAAVLQEDLYQAKVSFFLNKQLNIHNHAAKVTTFEIDFNDGKGFTSFPIMDQLILHEFESLGEHRINIRFQAGNNTYHFETKVNVKQMVRYPYEEFDITAKRFSTQSSEADSTARTAFVGGTIRIIKGCDEILDKPILVAEGFDMGQDVNLDVLEARYRTSLNQFLLEGYDLVLLDYNDGRAAIQDNAQVLKAALELINNQKSGNIESIVIGESMSGLVARWALKEMENAGQAHLVRLLICYDTPHQGANVPVGLIQLMYDAHPTLLTNVILKFFAKGWRSYYSALGTPAAKQLLLHYAGHPNVGAKHPDFDNFRTQLVNLGNGGYPANCRNIAVVHGSMNAGDRTLFDDYNYGSRLLLSWTPFGLQNSNIDLYTNDLSQNKSVLKFGTWGIFSKKLGVNRKYNSPLNDDFLPGGRTQMSVPNKLFNKTSEFEFCFVPTFSSTDYQGPRSTQVQREMLNINPNIAQTPFEAIYGENINTTHIALDFGPWVPMGFAEGLLTGNPACPALPVPPIPTIVPFNTCYPFSQKRTTEDNTANINVSLKNASNGQYVHNWTVLPSNQYFTTTNEDKITFQAERVDHYEVTCVRTYPNRRDLSSTATATIWVYDCNNVPAKPDEDQLVFADAGDVWEGDFLLTTAVDSLAVFAHYYPVTKILYASLQNGTFIPRSKLKVSGMFD
;
A
#
# COMPACT_ATOMS: atom_id res chain seq x y z
N MET A 1 48.69 -3.04 -34.33
CA MET A 1 48.41 -4.22 -35.16
C MET A 1 49.67 -5.09 -35.20
N GLN A 2 49.65 -6.25 -34.52
CA GLN A 2 50.48 -7.47 -34.73
C GLN A 2 50.64 -8.38 -33.49
N HIS A 3 49.96 -8.15 -32.37
CA HIS A 3 49.94 -9.11 -31.24
C HIS A 3 48.55 -9.51 -30.72
N LEU A 4 47.51 -9.46 -31.56
CA LEU A 4 46.12 -9.84 -31.18
C LEU A 4 45.53 -10.97 -32.02
N ALA A 5 46.35 -11.86 -32.59
CA ALA A 5 45.91 -12.92 -33.51
C ALA A 5 46.23 -14.36 -33.06
N ALA A 6 46.44 -14.60 -31.75
CA ALA A 6 46.84 -15.94 -31.26
C ALA A 6 45.97 -16.49 -30.10
N PHE A 7 44.75 -15.97 -29.90
CA PHE A 7 43.84 -16.47 -28.84
C PHE A 7 42.50 -17.04 -29.35
N ALA A 8 42.45 -17.44 -30.62
CA ALA A 8 41.32 -18.15 -31.20
C ALA A 8 41.67 -19.61 -31.47
N ARG A 9 41.72 -20.46 -30.41
CA ARG A 9 41.61 -21.93 -30.48
C ARG A 9 41.77 -22.55 -29.09
N ARG A 10 40.67 -22.62 -28.33
CA ARG A 10 40.27 -23.74 -27.45
C ARG A 10 39.12 -23.26 -26.57
N GLY A 11 38.00 -23.98 -26.63
CA GLY A 11 36.76 -23.61 -25.96
C GLY A 11 36.91 -23.54 -24.44
N ARG A 12 36.20 -22.58 -23.85
CA ARG A 12 35.50 -22.67 -22.57
C ARG A 12 34.65 -21.41 -22.41
N TYR A 13 33.34 -21.62 -22.49
CA TYR A 13 32.32 -20.71 -22.01
C TYR A 13 32.47 -20.57 -20.49
N CYS A 14 32.58 -19.33 -20.00
CA CYS A 14 32.17 -18.85 -18.67
C CYS A 14 32.96 -17.57 -18.37
N LEU A 15 32.44 -16.40 -18.76
CA LEU A 15 32.85 -15.07 -18.28
C LEU A 15 31.87 -14.02 -18.84
N LEU A 16 30.58 -14.17 -18.55
CA LEU A 16 29.57 -13.16 -18.89
C LEU A 16 28.70 -12.66 -17.70
N PRO A 17 28.56 -13.35 -16.56
CA PRO A 17 27.88 -12.75 -15.39
C PRO A 17 28.78 -11.77 -14.61
N THR A 18 30.08 -12.03 -14.54
CA THR A 18 31.03 -11.21 -13.76
C THR A 18 31.47 -9.93 -14.47
N LEU A 19 31.42 -9.88 -15.80
CA LEU A 19 31.71 -8.66 -16.56
C LEU A 19 30.56 -7.65 -16.45
N LEU A 20 29.30 -8.07 -16.46
CA LEU A 20 28.16 -7.16 -16.25
C LEU A 20 28.08 -6.64 -14.80
N PHE A 21 28.43 -7.46 -13.80
CA PHE A 21 28.58 -7.01 -12.42
C PHE A 21 29.78 -6.06 -12.23
N ALA A 22 30.93 -6.35 -12.85
CA ALA A 22 32.11 -5.48 -12.76
C ALA A 22 31.91 -4.12 -13.46
N PHE A 23 31.19 -4.07 -14.58
CA PHE A 23 30.88 -2.83 -15.29
C PHE A 23 29.96 -1.90 -14.47
N SER A 24 29.01 -2.47 -13.73
CA SER A 24 28.09 -1.73 -12.85
C SER A 24 28.80 -1.09 -11.65
N ILE A 25 29.78 -1.82 -11.09
CA ILE A 25 30.60 -1.36 -9.97
C ILE A 25 31.55 -0.23 -10.41
N THR A 26 32.14 -0.30 -11.60
CA THR A 26 33.07 0.74 -12.09
C THR A 26 32.44 2.13 -12.26
N PHE A 27 31.19 2.24 -12.72
CA PHE A 27 30.55 3.56 -12.91
C PHE A 27 29.93 4.15 -11.62
N GLY A 28 29.41 3.31 -10.72
CA GLY A 28 29.00 3.75 -9.38
C GLY A 28 30.18 4.22 -8.53
N GLN A 29 31.31 3.50 -8.61
CA GLN A 29 32.58 3.93 -8.03
C GLN A 29 33.10 5.24 -8.66
N ASP A 30 32.88 5.46 -9.96
CA ASP A 30 33.23 6.72 -10.61
C ASP A 30 32.39 7.91 -10.07
N TYR A 31 31.10 7.73 -9.73
CA TYR A 31 30.30 8.83 -9.15
C TYR A 31 30.79 9.24 -7.76
N GLU A 32 30.89 8.32 -6.80
CA GLU A 32 31.34 8.68 -5.45
C GLU A 32 32.76 9.24 -5.49
N ARG A 33 33.61 8.72 -6.39
CA ARG A 33 34.93 9.31 -6.65
C ARG A 33 34.84 10.74 -7.19
N LEU A 34 34.00 11.00 -8.20
CA LEU A 34 33.83 12.34 -8.80
C LEU A 34 33.20 13.33 -7.80
N ARG A 35 32.20 12.88 -7.03
CA ARG A 35 31.56 13.63 -5.93
C ARG A 35 32.61 14.00 -4.89
N GLN A 36 33.37 13.02 -4.39
CA GLN A 36 34.41 13.26 -3.39
C GLN A 36 35.52 14.17 -3.94
N GLN A 37 35.94 14.00 -5.19
CA GLN A 37 36.93 14.88 -5.84
C GLN A 37 36.48 16.34 -5.88
N LYS A 38 35.19 16.60 -6.13
CA LYS A 38 34.66 17.96 -6.11
C LYS A 38 34.48 18.50 -4.70
N LEU A 39 33.97 17.71 -3.76
CA LEU A 39 33.91 18.12 -2.35
C LEU A 39 35.32 18.51 -1.86
N ASN A 40 36.33 17.76 -2.28
CA ASN A 40 37.73 18.07 -1.99
C ASN A 40 38.22 19.37 -2.65
N SER A 41 37.59 19.85 -3.72
CA SER A 41 37.95 21.13 -4.38
C SER A 41 37.27 22.35 -3.76
N LEU A 42 36.30 22.17 -2.87
CA LEU A 42 35.58 23.24 -2.17
C LEU A 42 36.08 23.41 -0.73
N ASP A 43 36.08 24.64 -0.21
CA ASP A 43 36.32 24.90 1.21
C ASP A 43 34.98 25.00 1.91
N LEU A 44 34.72 23.98 2.73
CA LEU A 44 33.48 23.77 3.47
C LEU A 44 33.74 23.85 4.99
N SER A 45 34.92 24.31 5.40
CA SER A 45 35.36 24.27 6.81
C SER A 45 34.52 25.15 7.74
N GLY A 46 33.90 26.21 7.23
CA GLY A 46 33.03 27.11 7.99
C GLY A 46 31.53 26.78 7.91
N MET A 47 31.16 25.53 7.60
CA MET A 47 29.75 25.09 7.60
C MET A 47 29.22 24.71 8.98
N ASP A 48 30.07 24.59 9.99
CA ASP A 48 29.71 24.24 11.37
C ASP A 48 28.77 23.01 11.46
N GLN A 49 27.59 23.16 12.06
CA GLN A 49 26.56 22.14 12.21
C GLN A 49 25.52 22.16 11.08
N LYS A 50 25.74 22.92 9.99
CA LYS A 50 24.79 23.09 8.89
C LYS A 50 24.99 22.04 7.79
N LEU A 51 23.91 21.70 7.10
CA LEU A 51 23.95 20.81 5.93
C LEU A 51 24.49 21.53 4.69
N PHE A 52 25.12 20.79 3.77
CA PHE A 52 25.54 21.32 2.47
C PHE A 52 24.50 20.99 1.39
N LEU A 53 23.55 21.90 1.17
CA LEU A 53 22.37 21.68 0.33
C LEU A 53 22.66 21.72 -1.19
N ASN A 54 23.92 21.54 -1.59
CA ASN A 54 24.37 21.66 -2.96
C ASN A 54 24.73 20.33 -3.57
N CYS A 55 24.26 20.15 -4.82
CA CYS A 55 24.42 18.98 -5.68
C CYS A 55 23.63 17.74 -5.24
N GLY A 56 22.67 17.34 -6.08
CA GLY A 56 22.04 16.01 -6.03
C GLY A 56 20.83 15.81 -5.11
N VAL A 57 20.41 16.85 -4.36
CA VAL A 57 19.46 16.67 -3.25
C VAL A 57 18.28 17.64 -3.18
N THR A 58 18.44 18.89 -3.62
CA THR A 58 17.36 19.89 -3.55
C THR A 58 17.36 20.82 -4.76
N THR A 59 16.20 21.36 -5.11
CA THR A 59 16.06 22.29 -6.24
C THR A 59 16.02 23.74 -5.79
N LYS A 60 16.34 24.69 -6.69
CA LYS A 60 16.16 26.13 -6.41
C LYS A 60 14.70 26.46 -6.04
N HIS A 61 13.73 25.75 -6.62
CA HIS A 61 12.31 25.93 -6.30
C HIS A 61 12.01 25.49 -4.86
N GLU A 62 12.48 24.30 -4.47
CA GLU A 62 12.35 23.76 -3.12
C GLU A 62 13.06 24.63 -2.07
N ILE A 63 14.26 25.13 -2.39
CA ILE A 63 14.96 26.12 -1.55
C ILE A 63 14.14 27.39 -1.36
N ASN A 64 13.53 27.91 -2.43
CA ASN A 64 12.66 29.09 -2.33
C ASN A 64 11.41 28.79 -1.52
N HIS A 65 10.83 27.59 -1.66
CA HIS A 65 9.71 27.14 -0.84
C HIS A 65 10.06 27.13 0.66
N PHE A 66 11.18 26.51 1.05
CA PHE A 66 11.66 26.54 2.44
C PHE A 66 11.93 27.96 2.95
N LYS A 67 12.50 28.83 2.09
CA LYS A 67 12.71 30.24 2.44
C LYS A 67 11.38 30.97 2.67
N ASN A 68 10.37 30.72 1.85
CA ASN A 68 9.06 31.37 2.00
C ASN A 68 8.34 30.90 3.27
N LEU A 69 8.33 29.58 3.53
CA LEU A 69 7.83 29.00 4.79
C LEU A 69 8.53 29.56 6.04
N SER A 70 9.76 30.05 5.90
CA SER A 70 10.48 30.68 7.00
C SER A 70 10.21 32.19 7.18
N LYS A 71 9.57 32.85 6.20
CA LYS A 71 9.46 34.32 6.10
C LYS A 71 8.07 34.87 6.37
N SER A 72 7.00 34.25 5.86
CA SER A 72 5.62 34.72 6.04
C SER A 72 4.64 33.69 5.46
N ASP A 73 3.63 33.31 6.24
CA ASP A 73 2.72 32.16 6.04
C ASP A 73 3.39 30.79 6.17
N ASN A 74 3.24 30.23 7.37
CA ASN A 74 3.89 28.99 7.78
C ASN A 74 2.99 27.78 7.50
N SER A 75 2.34 27.73 6.34
CA SER A 75 1.48 26.62 5.93
C SER A 75 1.91 26.06 4.59
N ASN A 76 1.96 24.74 4.47
CA ASN A 76 2.01 24.10 3.16
C ASN A 76 0.67 24.33 2.42
N ALA A 77 0.74 24.54 1.11
CA ALA A 77 -0.45 24.77 0.28
C ALA A 77 -1.23 23.48 -0.04
N GLU A 78 -0.57 22.32 0.07
CA GLU A 78 -1.12 20.99 -0.22
C GLU A 78 -0.69 20.00 0.89
N PRO A 79 -1.48 18.94 1.15
CA PRO A 79 -1.10 17.89 2.07
C PRO A 79 0.20 17.20 1.64
N LEU A 80 1.14 17.08 2.58
CA LEU A 80 2.39 16.36 2.39
C LEU A 80 2.17 14.85 2.61
N SER A 81 2.53 14.02 1.63
CA SER A 81 2.45 12.56 1.78
C SER A 81 3.62 11.99 2.59
N ALA A 82 3.43 10.79 3.14
CA ALA A 82 4.50 10.05 3.82
C ALA A 82 5.70 9.85 2.88
N GLU A 83 5.45 9.48 1.63
CA GLU A 83 6.48 9.29 0.62
C GLU A 83 7.27 10.57 0.33
N GLU A 84 6.62 11.73 0.27
CA GLU A 84 7.30 13.01 0.04
C GLU A 84 8.22 13.37 1.20
N TRP A 85 7.77 13.16 2.44
CA TRP A 85 8.59 13.40 3.63
C TRP A 85 9.80 12.45 3.68
N LEU A 86 9.58 11.15 3.44
CA LEU A 86 10.65 10.14 3.47
C LEU A 86 11.67 10.40 2.35
N ASN A 87 11.21 10.76 1.15
CA ASN A 87 12.09 11.15 0.04
C ASN A 87 12.91 12.41 0.36
N LEU A 88 12.31 13.41 1.02
CA LEU A 88 13.06 14.58 1.48
C LEU A 88 14.14 14.18 2.49
N TYR A 89 13.82 13.30 3.44
CA TYR A 89 14.78 12.86 4.45
C TYR A 89 15.95 12.07 3.85
N ASP A 90 15.68 11.08 3.00
CA ASP A 90 16.70 10.31 2.27
C ASP A 90 17.65 11.23 1.48
N ARG A 91 17.06 12.23 0.82
CA ARG A 91 17.79 13.28 0.13
C ARG A 91 18.73 14.01 1.11
N LEU A 92 18.22 14.51 2.24
CA LEU A 92 19.00 15.29 3.19
C LEU A 92 20.19 14.54 3.81
N ILE A 93 20.09 13.22 4.00
CA ILE A 93 21.23 12.39 4.46
C ILE A 93 22.46 12.57 3.55
N ASP A 94 22.26 12.63 2.22
CA ASP A 94 23.36 12.79 1.26
C ASP A 94 24.06 14.16 1.33
N THR A 95 23.37 15.19 1.87
CA THR A 95 23.93 16.54 2.10
C THR A 95 24.70 16.67 3.39
N ASP A 96 24.65 15.64 4.23
CA ASP A 96 25.20 15.72 5.56
C ASP A 96 26.69 15.43 5.61
N LEU A 97 27.46 16.51 5.52
CA LEU A 97 28.92 16.49 5.60
C LEU A 97 29.45 16.65 7.03
N ARG A 98 28.58 16.67 8.05
CA ARG A 98 28.98 16.84 9.45
C ARG A 98 29.84 15.67 9.94
N PRO A 99 30.54 15.81 11.07
CA PRO A 99 31.25 14.71 11.71
C PRO A 99 30.32 13.53 12.03
N ALA A 100 30.86 12.30 12.02
CA ALA A 100 30.05 11.07 12.10
C ALA A 100 29.11 10.98 13.32
N ASN A 101 29.46 11.60 14.45
CA ASN A 101 28.63 11.65 15.67
C ASN A 101 27.48 12.68 15.60
N SER A 102 27.49 13.55 14.59
CA SER A 102 26.46 14.58 14.35
C SER A 102 25.68 14.33 13.07
N ARG A 103 25.99 13.27 12.31
CA ARG A 103 25.31 12.95 11.05
C ARG A 103 23.89 12.45 11.27
N LEU A 104 23.03 12.73 10.30
CA LEU A 104 21.73 12.09 10.15
C LEU A 104 21.91 10.58 10.06
N VAL A 105 20.94 9.86 10.62
CA VAL A 105 20.94 8.40 10.67
C VAL A 105 20.09 7.89 9.51
N GLU A 106 20.54 6.82 8.85
CA GLU A 106 19.77 6.14 7.81
C GLU A 106 18.33 5.86 8.24
N LEU A 107 17.37 6.14 7.35
CA LEU A 107 15.94 6.07 7.64
C LEU A 107 15.50 4.67 8.09
N THR A 108 16.10 3.62 7.53
CA THR A 108 15.87 2.20 7.90
C THR A 108 16.22 1.86 9.35
N ARG A 109 16.91 2.75 10.06
CA ARG A 109 17.18 2.63 11.50
C ARG A 109 16.20 3.39 12.37
N LEU A 110 15.39 4.28 11.77
CA LEU A 110 14.47 5.17 12.46
C LEU A 110 13.01 4.73 12.30
N VAL A 111 12.67 4.15 11.15
CA VAL A 111 11.35 3.61 10.84
C VAL A 111 11.47 2.18 10.31
N GLU A 112 10.46 1.36 10.61
CA GLU A 112 10.31 0.07 9.95
C GLU A 112 9.97 0.31 8.47
N THR A 113 10.64 -0.41 7.59
CA THR A 113 10.47 -0.27 6.13
C THR A 113 9.95 -1.55 5.48
N ASN A 114 9.93 -2.66 6.20
CA ASN A 114 9.28 -3.88 5.76
C ASN A 114 7.75 -3.70 5.82
N ILE A 115 7.09 -3.81 4.66
CA ILE A 115 5.66 -3.49 4.51
C ILE A 115 4.78 -4.38 5.39
N ASP A 116 5.09 -5.66 5.56
CA ASP A 116 4.34 -6.58 6.42
C ASP A 116 4.33 -6.13 7.87
N LYS A 117 5.49 -5.73 8.36
CA LYS A 117 5.60 -5.21 9.72
C LYS A 117 4.94 -3.85 9.87
N VAL A 118 5.06 -2.97 8.87
CA VAL A 118 4.41 -1.64 8.89
C VAL A 118 2.90 -1.77 8.92
N THR A 119 2.33 -2.54 8.00
CA THR A 119 0.87 -2.73 7.91
C THR A 119 0.30 -3.47 9.12
N ARG A 120 1.06 -4.38 9.74
CA ARG A 120 0.68 -5.06 10.99
C ARG A 120 0.85 -4.19 12.24
N SER A 121 1.84 -3.30 12.23
CA SER A 121 2.12 -2.35 13.28
C SER A 121 1.04 -1.28 13.24
N ASN A 122 0.07 -1.37 14.15
CA ASN A 122 -0.99 -0.35 14.34
C ASN A 122 -0.44 0.98 14.89
N VAL A 123 0.83 1.28 14.60
CA VAL A 123 1.62 2.40 15.07
C VAL A 123 2.13 3.17 13.87
N VAL A 124 1.69 4.41 13.75
CA VAL A 124 2.01 5.33 12.65
C VAL A 124 3.05 6.35 13.13
N PRO A 125 4.31 6.30 12.66
CA PRO A 125 5.32 7.25 13.12
C PRO A 125 5.02 8.68 12.64
N ILE A 126 5.38 9.68 13.46
CA ILE A 126 5.34 11.10 13.08
C ILE A 126 6.78 11.59 12.89
N GLY A 127 7.06 12.16 11.73
CA GLY A 127 8.35 12.76 11.38
C GLY A 127 8.30 14.28 11.45
N ILE A 128 9.31 14.88 12.10
CA ILE A 128 9.49 16.34 12.15
C ILE A 128 10.92 16.67 11.74
N ILE A 129 11.08 17.56 10.76
CA ILE A 129 12.36 18.09 10.30
C ILE A 129 12.43 19.56 10.71
N ASN A 130 13.52 19.94 11.38
CA ASN A 130 13.88 21.32 11.69
C ASN A 130 15.39 21.48 11.53
N LEU A 131 15.82 21.54 10.27
CA LEU A 131 17.21 21.56 9.87
C LEU A 131 17.63 22.93 9.33
N GLU A 132 18.93 23.16 9.31
CA GLU A 132 19.60 24.35 8.81
C GLU A 132 20.71 23.92 7.85
N GLY A 133 20.77 24.54 6.68
CA GLY A 133 21.74 24.23 5.66
C GLY A 133 22.17 25.46 4.86
N ILE A 134 23.30 25.34 4.19
CA ILE A 134 23.85 26.37 3.31
C ILE A 134 23.64 25.91 1.86
N TYR A 135 23.07 26.80 1.05
CA TYR A 135 22.96 26.64 -0.40
C TYR A 135 23.85 27.67 -1.08
N LEU A 136 24.81 27.22 -1.89
CA LEU A 136 25.66 28.11 -2.69
C LEU A 136 25.19 28.09 -4.15
N SER A 137 24.96 29.25 -4.73
CA SER A 137 24.73 29.39 -6.17
C SER A 137 25.92 28.89 -6.99
N GLU A 138 25.71 28.70 -8.30
CA GLU A 138 26.80 28.32 -9.22
C GLU A 138 27.98 29.30 -9.16
N GLU A 139 27.69 30.60 -9.07
CA GLU A 139 28.72 31.64 -8.96
C GLU A 139 29.50 31.52 -7.65
N GLU A 140 28.81 31.29 -6.53
CA GLU A 140 29.43 31.12 -5.22
C GLU A 140 30.26 29.84 -5.14
N LEU A 141 29.84 28.75 -5.79
CA LEU A 141 30.61 27.51 -5.91
C LEU A 141 31.92 27.73 -6.67
N VAL A 142 31.85 28.42 -7.82
CA VAL A 142 33.05 28.74 -8.62
C VAL A 142 34.00 29.64 -7.84
N LYS A 143 33.47 30.66 -7.15
CA LYS A 143 34.28 31.54 -6.28
C LYS A 143 34.90 30.79 -5.10
N ASN A 144 34.15 29.88 -4.48
CA ASN A 144 34.64 29.06 -3.38
C ASN A 144 35.83 28.19 -3.82
N GLU A 145 35.68 27.45 -4.92
CA GLU A 145 36.73 26.63 -5.49
C GLU A 145 37.98 27.44 -5.87
N ALA A 146 37.78 28.59 -6.51
CA ALA A 146 38.88 29.48 -6.89
C ALA A 146 39.64 30.01 -5.66
N SER A 147 38.91 30.39 -4.61
CA SER A 147 39.49 30.86 -3.35
C SER A 147 40.28 29.77 -2.63
N LYS A 148 39.73 28.55 -2.52
CA LYS A 148 40.45 27.40 -1.93
C LYS A 148 41.72 27.09 -2.72
N LYS A 149 41.63 27.03 -4.05
CA LYS A 149 42.79 26.77 -4.93
C LYS A 149 43.88 27.85 -4.77
N ALA A 150 43.49 29.09 -4.52
CA ALA A 150 44.40 30.21 -4.30
C ALA A 150 44.84 30.38 -2.83
N GLY A 151 44.42 29.51 -1.91
CA GLY A 151 44.73 29.60 -0.48
C GLY A 151 44.14 30.83 0.22
N ARG A 152 43.03 31.39 -0.31
CA ARG A 152 42.35 32.56 0.27
C ARG A 152 41.24 32.13 1.22
N ALA A 153 41.12 32.83 2.34
CA ALA A 153 40.04 32.61 3.30
C ALA A 153 38.66 32.91 2.68
N ILE A 154 37.66 32.10 3.04
CA ILE A 154 36.27 32.28 2.64
C ILE A 154 35.48 32.87 3.80
N ASP A 155 34.70 33.90 3.51
CA ASP A 155 33.77 34.51 4.46
C ASP A 155 32.40 33.81 4.36
N PHE A 156 32.20 32.78 5.19
CA PHE A 156 30.97 31.99 5.21
C PHE A 156 29.74 32.79 5.66
N THR A 157 29.90 33.95 6.29
CA THR A 157 28.77 34.82 6.70
C THR A 157 28.01 35.41 5.52
N LYS A 158 28.62 35.42 4.33
CA LYS A 158 27.98 35.88 3.09
C LYS A 158 27.09 34.83 2.45
N TYR A 159 27.23 33.56 2.84
CA TYR A 159 26.41 32.50 2.28
C TYR A 159 25.05 32.46 2.94
N GLU A 160 24.01 32.43 2.11
CA GLU A 160 22.64 32.39 2.60
C GLU A 160 22.37 31.05 3.29
N THR A 161 21.80 31.14 4.49
CA THR A 161 21.36 29.97 5.24
C THR A 161 19.87 29.72 5.01
N VAL A 162 19.50 28.45 4.85
CA VAL A 162 18.14 27.98 4.59
C VAL A 162 17.70 27.11 5.74
N ARG A 163 16.54 27.44 6.32
CA ARG A 163 15.89 26.60 7.32
C ARG A 163 14.92 25.64 6.62
N ILE A 164 15.11 24.36 6.84
CA ILE A 164 14.31 23.28 6.26
C ILE A 164 13.37 22.78 7.34
N VAL A 165 12.07 22.98 7.12
CA VAL A 165 11.00 22.57 8.04
C VAL A 165 10.02 21.68 7.31
N SER A 166 9.63 20.57 7.95
CA SER A 166 8.64 19.64 7.42
C SER A 166 8.06 18.79 8.54
N ALA A 167 6.78 18.46 8.47
CA ALA A 167 6.19 17.44 9.34
C ALA A 167 5.13 16.62 8.60
N ALA A 168 5.11 15.32 8.84
CA ALA A 168 4.13 14.39 8.27
C ALA A 168 3.97 13.15 9.15
N VAL A 169 2.87 12.44 8.95
CA VAL A 169 2.75 11.03 9.34
C VAL A 169 3.50 10.19 8.30
N LEU A 170 4.21 9.16 8.77
CA LEU A 170 5.16 8.40 7.94
C LEU A 170 4.59 7.08 7.40
N GLN A 171 3.27 6.90 7.52
CA GLN A 171 2.51 5.82 6.90
C GLN A 171 1.20 6.41 6.39
N GLU A 172 0.92 6.16 5.10
CA GLU A 172 -0.28 6.70 4.44
C GLU A 172 -1.44 5.70 4.53
N ASP A 173 -1.23 4.43 4.16
CA ASP A 173 -2.29 3.44 4.17
C ASP A 173 -2.43 2.73 5.54
N LEU A 174 -3.66 2.70 6.05
CA LEU A 174 -4.02 2.09 7.33
C LEU A 174 -5.01 0.93 7.12
N TYR A 175 -4.74 -0.21 7.76
CA TYR A 175 -5.53 -1.45 7.61
C TYR A 175 -6.43 -1.74 8.82
N GLN A 176 -6.69 -0.71 9.61
CA GLN A 176 -7.71 -0.67 10.67
C GLN A 176 -7.95 0.79 11.08
N ALA A 177 -9.13 1.07 11.65
CA ALA A 177 -9.52 2.41 12.07
C ALA A 177 -8.82 2.90 13.34
N LYS A 178 -8.59 2.01 14.31
CA LYS A 178 -7.97 2.35 15.60
C LYS A 178 -6.46 2.24 15.50
N VAL A 179 -5.73 3.35 15.52
CA VAL A 179 -4.26 3.37 15.37
C VAL A 179 -3.61 4.28 16.40
N SER A 180 -2.31 4.07 16.65
CA SER A 180 -1.51 4.90 17.54
C SER A 180 -0.49 5.71 16.75
N PHE A 181 -0.57 7.04 16.80
CA PHE A 181 0.43 7.92 16.20
C PHE A 181 1.62 8.07 17.15
N PHE A 182 2.81 7.69 16.70
CA PHE A 182 4.01 7.68 17.54
C PHE A 182 4.86 8.93 17.33
N LEU A 183 4.82 9.82 18.32
CA LEU A 183 5.74 10.95 18.41
C LEU A 183 7.05 10.44 19.03
N ASN A 184 8.08 10.29 18.20
CA ASN A 184 9.38 9.73 18.60
C ASN A 184 10.45 10.84 18.62
N LYS A 185 11.24 10.91 19.69
CA LYS A 185 12.38 11.84 19.80
C LYS A 185 13.41 11.67 18.68
N GLN A 186 13.62 10.44 18.21
CA GLN A 186 14.55 10.15 17.11
C GLN A 186 14.03 10.64 15.75
N LEU A 187 12.71 10.82 15.60
CA LEU A 187 12.08 11.37 14.41
C LEU A 187 11.81 12.88 14.52
N ASN A 188 12.18 13.50 15.63
CA ASN A 188 12.34 14.95 15.74
C ASN A 188 13.77 15.33 15.32
N ILE A 189 13.97 15.41 14.02
CA ILE A 189 15.27 15.63 13.39
C ILE A 189 15.61 17.12 13.41
N HIS A 190 16.70 17.48 14.10
CA HIS A 190 17.11 18.88 14.18
C HIS A 190 18.63 19.09 14.26
N ASN A 191 19.09 20.21 13.71
CA ASN A 191 20.43 20.78 13.92
C ASN A 191 20.37 22.31 14.16
N HIS A 192 19.19 22.91 14.02
CA HIS A 192 18.94 24.32 14.26
C HIS A 192 18.91 24.63 15.76
N ALA A 193 19.38 25.82 16.14
CA ALA A 193 19.45 26.23 17.55
C ALA A 193 18.08 26.38 18.22
N ALA A 194 17.09 26.91 17.49
CA ALA A 194 15.71 26.97 17.96
C ALA A 194 15.04 25.59 17.77
N LYS A 195 15.01 24.80 18.85
CA LYS A 195 14.38 23.48 18.90
C LYS A 195 12.86 23.58 18.88
N VAL A 196 12.21 22.47 18.51
CA VAL A 196 10.77 22.33 18.65
C VAL A 196 10.41 22.29 20.13
N THR A 197 9.44 23.11 20.55
CA THR A 197 9.03 23.30 21.94
C THR A 197 7.61 22.81 22.21
N THR A 198 6.72 22.94 21.24
CA THR A 198 5.35 22.43 21.29
C THR A 198 5.06 21.60 20.05
N PHE A 199 4.25 20.55 20.21
CA PHE A 199 3.64 19.81 19.12
C PHE A 199 2.13 19.74 19.36
N GLU A 200 1.38 19.91 18.29
CA GLU A 200 -0.07 19.86 18.27
C GLU A 200 -0.52 19.10 17.03
N ILE A 201 -1.57 18.30 17.19
CA ILE A 201 -2.16 17.50 16.12
C ILE A 201 -3.68 17.62 16.15
N ASP A 202 -4.28 17.70 14.97
CA ASP A 202 -5.72 17.71 14.75
C ASP A 202 -6.05 16.68 13.67
N PHE A 203 -6.85 15.68 14.03
CA PHE A 203 -7.27 14.60 13.13
C PHE A 203 -8.49 14.97 12.28
N ASN A 204 -8.94 16.24 12.35
CA ASN A 204 -10.15 16.74 11.69
C ASN A 204 -11.44 16.02 12.11
N ASP A 205 -11.50 15.55 13.36
CA ASP A 205 -12.66 14.87 13.95
C ASP A 205 -13.60 15.84 14.71
N GLY A 206 -13.44 17.14 14.49
CA GLY A 206 -14.20 18.20 15.16
C GLY A 206 -13.71 18.58 16.55
N LYS A 207 -12.68 17.91 17.09
CA LYS A 207 -12.08 18.25 18.40
C LYS A 207 -11.00 19.35 18.31
N GLY A 208 -10.45 19.59 17.12
CA GLY A 208 -9.40 20.58 16.88
C GLY A 208 -8.03 20.15 17.40
N PHE A 209 -7.09 21.10 17.47
CA PHE A 209 -5.71 20.83 17.88
C PHE A 209 -5.60 20.38 19.34
N THR A 210 -4.95 19.25 19.55
CA THR A 210 -4.54 18.74 20.86
C THR A 210 -3.01 18.83 21.00
N SER A 211 -2.51 19.34 22.14
CA SER A 211 -1.08 19.53 22.37
C SER A 211 -0.42 18.36 23.11
N PHE A 212 0.77 17.99 22.67
CA PHE A 212 1.60 16.95 23.28
C PHE A 212 3.04 17.44 23.49
N PRO A 213 3.71 17.02 24.59
CA PRO A 213 5.13 17.31 24.80
C PRO A 213 5.99 16.55 23.78
N ILE A 214 7.16 17.10 23.39
CA ILE A 214 8.10 16.39 22.50
C ILE A 214 8.84 15.28 23.24
N MET A 215 8.20 14.12 23.35
CA MET A 215 8.76 12.91 23.93
C MET A 215 8.14 11.66 23.33
N ASP A 216 8.82 10.52 23.50
CA ASP A 216 8.35 9.21 23.06
C ASP A 216 6.99 8.91 23.71
N GLN A 217 5.93 8.96 22.90
CA GLN A 217 4.56 8.68 23.33
C GLN A 217 3.67 8.27 22.17
N LEU A 218 2.64 7.48 22.47
CA LEU A 218 1.61 7.07 21.54
C LEU A 218 0.38 7.97 21.70
N ILE A 219 -0.13 8.46 20.58
CA ILE A 219 -1.35 9.27 20.48
C ILE A 219 -2.42 8.39 19.84
N LEU A 220 -3.35 7.88 20.64
CA LEU A 220 -4.41 7.00 20.16
C LEU A 220 -5.47 7.79 19.39
N HIS A 221 -5.88 7.28 18.23
CA HIS A 221 -6.99 7.81 17.46
C HIS A 221 -7.77 6.66 16.79
N GLU A 222 -9.07 6.86 16.62
CA GLU A 222 -9.96 5.92 15.92
C GLU A 222 -10.74 6.68 14.85
N PHE A 223 -10.50 6.31 13.60
CA PHE A 223 -11.21 6.89 12.46
C PHE A 223 -12.64 6.34 12.37
N GLU A 224 -13.60 7.17 11.98
CA GLU A 224 -15.02 6.77 11.91
C GLU A 224 -15.43 6.24 10.53
N SER A 225 -14.60 6.43 9.50
CA SER A 225 -14.91 6.01 8.13
C SER A 225 -13.68 5.53 7.35
N LEU A 226 -13.94 4.77 6.29
CA LEU A 226 -12.95 4.45 5.27
C LEU A 226 -12.55 5.70 4.45
N GLY A 227 -11.44 5.60 3.73
CA GLY A 227 -11.00 6.61 2.76
C GLY A 227 -9.93 7.56 3.28
N GLU A 228 -9.69 8.63 2.53
CA GLU A 228 -8.68 9.63 2.84
C GLU A 228 -9.12 10.53 4.00
N HIS A 229 -8.27 10.63 5.02
CA HIS A 229 -8.41 11.52 6.17
C HIS A 229 -7.23 12.47 6.22
N ARG A 230 -7.51 13.77 6.27
CA ARG A 230 -6.50 14.81 6.46
C ARG A 230 -6.13 14.91 7.93
N ILE A 231 -4.86 15.15 8.22
CA ILE A 231 -4.34 15.36 9.57
C ILE A 231 -3.53 16.65 9.55
N ASN A 232 -3.82 17.55 10.48
CA ASN A 232 -3.10 18.81 10.63
C ASN A 232 -2.10 18.68 11.77
N ILE A 233 -0.83 19.01 11.49
CA ILE A 233 0.26 19.05 12.46
C ILE A 233 0.70 20.51 12.62
N ARG A 234 0.84 20.96 13.87
CA ARG A 234 1.36 22.27 14.20
C ARG A 234 2.46 22.15 15.24
N PHE A 235 3.54 22.91 15.09
CA PHE A 235 4.62 22.93 16.09
C PHE A 235 5.30 24.30 16.19
N GLN A 236 5.81 24.65 17.37
CA GLN A 236 6.58 25.88 17.58
C GLN A 236 8.08 25.60 17.66
N ALA A 237 8.87 26.37 16.93
CA ALA A 237 10.33 26.27 16.98
C ALA A 237 10.99 27.66 16.94
N GLY A 238 11.33 28.17 18.13
CA GLY A 238 11.68 29.58 18.35
C GLY A 238 10.42 30.43 18.46
N ASN A 239 10.39 31.59 17.81
CA ASN A 239 9.22 32.48 17.79
C ASN A 239 8.24 32.16 16.64
N ASN A 240 8.50 31.09 15.89
CA ASN A 240 7.72 30.72 14.71
C ASN A 240 6.85 29.50 14.99
N THR A 241 5.62 29.53 14.50
CA THR A 241 4.66 28.42 14.52
C THR A 241 4.53 27.85 13.11
N TYR A 242 4.81 26.57 12.92
CA TYR A 242 4.71 25.90 11.63
C TYR A 242 3.47 25.03 11.54
N HIS A 243 2.81 25.02 10.38
CA HIS A 243 1.59 24.27 10.08
C HIS A 243 1.81 23.38 8.87
N PHE A 244 1.50 22.10 9.02
CA PHE A 244 1.60 21.09 7.98
C PHE A 244 0.30 20.32 7.92
N GLU A 245 -0.23 20.14 6.71
CA GLU A 245 -1.29 19.17 6.47
C GLU A 245 -0.65 17.90 5.91
N THR A 246 -1.13 16.75 6.35
CA THR A 246 -0.75 15.42 5.86
C THR A 246 -2.00 14.57 5.74
N LYS A 247 -1.87 13.33 5.29
CA LYS A 247 -3.02 12.46 5.07
C LYS A 247 -2.71 11.00 5.35
N VAL A 248 -3.75 10.29 5.74
CA VAL A 248 -3.79 8.83 5.80
C VAL A 248 -5.00 8.34 5.00
N ASN A 249 -4.97 7.10 4.53
CA ASN A 249 -6.07 6.45 3.86
C ASN A 249 -6.45 5.18 4.62
N VAL A 250 -7.62 5.19 5.24
CA VAL A 250 -8.16 4.06 5.99
C VAL A 250 -8.75 3.08 4.99
N LYS A 251 -8.01 2.00 4.73
CA LYS A 251 -8.39 0.93 3.79
C LYS A 251 -9.36 -0.07 4.39
N GLN A 252 -9.29 -0.27 5.71
CA GLN A 252 -10.18 -1.16 6.44
C GLN A 252 -10.51 -0.56 7.82
N MET A 253 -11.74 -0.79 8.29
CA MET A 253 -12.15 -0.36 9.63
C MET A 253 -11.67 -1.33 10.71
N VAL A 254 -11.74 -2.62 10.41
CA VAL A 254 -11.47 -3.72 11.35
C VAL A 254 -10.60 -4.76 10.67
N ARG A 255 -9.62 -5.30 11.40
CA ARG A 255 -8.84 -6.48 11.00
C ARG A 255 -9.56 -7.74 11.49
N TYR A 256 -9.88 -8.65 10.56
CA TYR A 256 -10.61 -9.87 10.87
C TYR A 256 -9.68 -10.99 11.33
N PRO A 257 -10.18 -12.01 12.06
CA PRO A 257 -9.40 -13.20 12.35
C PRO A 257 -8.98 -13.90 11.06
N TYR A 258 -7.72 -14.34 11.01
CA TYR A 258 -7.16 -15.05 9.86
C TYR A 258 -6.14 -16.10 10.32
N GLU A 259 -5.85 -17.04 9.42
CA GLU A 259 -4.75 -18.00 9.56
C GLU A 259 -3.71 -17.71 8.47
N GLU A 260 -2.41 -17.69 8.81
CA GLU A 260 -1.32 -17.47 7.86
C GLU A 260 -0.37 -18.66 7.80
N PHE A 261 0.08 -19.01 6.60
CA PHE A 261 1.02 -20.09 6.36
C PHE A 261 2.09 -19.68 5.36
N ASP A 262 3.34 -20.00 5.68
CA ASP A 262 4.44 -19.92 4.72
C ASP A 262 4.36 -21.08 3.73
N ILE A 263 4.50 -20.76 2.45
CA ILE A 263 4.56 -21.70 1.34
C ILE A 263 6.00 -21.76 0.84
N THR A 264 6.51 -22.98 0.65
CA THR A 264 7.80 -23.21 0.00
C THR A 264 7.62 -24.27 -1.06
N ALA A 265 8.12 -23.99 -2.26
CA ALA A 265 8.08 -24.88 -3.40
C ALA A 265 9.47 -24.99 -4.05
N LYS A 266 9.73 -26.12 -4.71
CA LYS A 266 10.95 -26.27 -5.50
C LYS A 266 10.88 -25.33 -6.71
N ARG A 267 11.95 -24.60 -6.97
CA ARG A 267 12.09 -23.71 -8.12
C ARG A 267 11.90 -24.48 -9.45
N PHE A 268 11.33 -23.84 -10.46
CA PHE A 268 11.22 -24.45 -11.78
C PHE A 268 12.60 -24.56 -12.43
N SER A 269 12.97 -25.74 -12.93
CA SER A 269 14.22 -25.95 -13.67
C SER A 269 13.94 -26.64 -15.00
N THR A 270 14.45 -26.07 -16.08
CA THR A 270 14.37 -26.64 -17.44
C THR A 270 15.48 -27.66 -17.73
N GLN A 271 16.44 -27.87 -16.81
CA GLN A 271 17.55 -28.83 -17.00
C GLN A 271 17.86 -29.67 -15.76
N SER A 272 18.15 -30.95 -16.01
CA SER A 272 18.75 -31.92 -15.10
C SER A 272 20.25 -31.66 -14.90
N SER A 273 20.64 -30.47 -14.43
CA SER A 273 22.01 -30.22 -13.98
C SER A 273 22.01 -30.00 -12.47
N GLU A 274 22.32 -31.05 -11.72
CA GLU A 274 22.54 -31.05 -10.26
C GLU A 274 23.77 -30.23 -9.81
N ALA A 275 24.34 -29.40 -10.67
CA ALA A 275 25.52 -28.61 -10.36
C ALA A 275 25.12 -27.14 -10.15
N ASP A 276 25.29 -26.68 -8.91
CA ASP A 276 25.49 -25.28 -8.52
C ASP A 276 24.28 -24.45 -8.06
N SER A 277 23.27 -25.09 -7.46
CA SER A 277 22.39 -24.36 -6.52
C SER A 277 22.81 -24.68 -5.08
N THR A 278 23.30 -23.67 -4.36
CA THR A 278 23.27 -23.73 -2.90
C THR A 278 21.82 -24.01 -2.47
N ALA A 279 21.57 -24.81 -1.42
CA ALA A 279 20.21 -25.22 -1.03
C ALA A 279 19.18 -24.07 -0.92
N ARG A 280 19.62 -22.82 -0.69
CA ARG A 280 18.76 -21.62 -0.65
C ARG A 280 18.30 -21.09 -2.01
N THR A 281 18.97 -21.41 -3.13
CA THR A 281 18.53 -20.98 -4.47
C THR A 281 17.71 -22.04 -5.21
N ALA A 282 17.45 -23.19 -4.57
CA ALA A 282 16.63 -24.27 -5.13
C ALA A 282 15.13 -24.12 -4.84
N PHE A 283 14.74 -23.18 -3.98
CA PHE A 283 13.36 -23.00 -3.55
C PHE A 283 12.86 -21.58 -3.82
N VAL A 284 11.55 -21.49 -3.98
CA VAL A 284 10.75 -20.27 -4.09
C VAL A 284 9.61 -20.38 -3.09
N GLY A 285 8.97 -19.28 -2.74
CA GLY A 285 7.96 -19.29 -1.70
C GLY A 285 7.01 -18.11 -1.77
N GLY A 286 6.09 -18.10 -0.84
CA GLY A 286 5.11 -17.06 -0.62
C GLY A 286 4.43 -17.27 0.73
N THR A 287 3.49 -16.41 1.06
CA THR A 287 2.67 -16.53 2.27
C THR A 287 1.21 -16.57 1.83
N ILE A 288 0.41 -17.42 2.48
CA ILE A 288 -1.04 -17.39 2.32
C ILE A 288 -1.72 -16.86 3.56
N ARG A 289 -2.84 -16.15 3.38
CA ARG A 289 -3.80 -15.79 4.44
C ARG A 289 -5.14 -16.42 4.12
N ILE A 290 -5.69 -17.16 5.08
CA ILE A 290 -7.04 -17.75 4.99
C ILE A 290 -7.97 -16.94 5.88
N ILE A 291 -9.04 -16.43 5.28
CA ILE A 291 -10.11 -15.74 5.96
C ILE A 291 -11.39 -16.50 5.64
N LYS A 292 -11.95 -17.14 6.66
CA LYS A 292 -13.11 -18.02 6.48
C LYS A 292 -14.35 -17.21 6.14
N GLY A 293 -15.27 -17.86 5.41
CA GLY A 293 -16.60 -17.36 5.18
C GLY A 293 -17.37 -17.18 6.50
N CYS A 294 -18.59 -16.67 6.39
CA CYS A 294 -19.41 -16.42 7.57
C CYS A 294 -19.73 -17.68 8.40
N ASP A 295 -19.60 -18.87 7.83
CA ASP A 295 -19.85 -20.17 8.49
C ASP A 295 -18.63 -20.69 9.25
N GLU A 296 -17.49 -20.01 9.15
CA GLU A 296 -16.23 -20.32 9.85
C GLU A 296 -15.66 -21.72 9.50
N ILE A 297 -16.05 -22.27 8.34
CA ILE A 297 -15.57 -23.56 7.83
C ILE A 297 -14.83 -23.32 6.53
N LEU A 298 -13.54 -23.67 6.49
CA LEU A 298 -12.79 -23.67 5.23
C LEU A 298 -13.30 -24.80 4.34
N ASP A 299 -14.19 -24.53 3.40
CA ASP A 299 -14.76 -25.53 2.47
C ASP A 299 -14.96 -25.03 1.04
N LYS A 300 -15.11 -23.72 0.80
CA LYS A 300 -15.33 -23.11 -0.52
C LYS A 300 -14.28 -22.02 -0.82
N PRO A 301 -13.02 -22.38 -1.06
CA PRO A 301 -11.95 -21.41 -1.20
C PRO A 301 -12.04 -20.62 -2.51
N ILE A 302 -11.92 -19.30 -2.42
CA ILE A 302 -11.56 -18.38 -3.49
C ILE A 302 -10.11 -17.98 -3.25
N LEU A 303 -9.19 -18.58 -4.00
CA LEU A 303 -7.78 -18.26 -3.95
C LEU A 303 -7.47 -17.09 -4.89
N VAL A 304 -7.02 -15.98 -4.33
CA VAL A 304 -6.57 -14.79 -5.04
C VAL A 304 -5.06 -14.70 -4.95
N ALA A 305 -4.39 -14.72 -6.10
CA ALA A 305 -2.94 -14.58 -6.16
C ALA A 305 -2.56 -13.20 -6.72
N GLU A 306 -1.62 -12.52 -6.04
CA GLU A 306 -1.17 -11.17 -6.40
C GLU A 306 -0.59 -11.05 -7.82
N GLY A 307 -0.55 -9.83 -8.36
CA GLY A 307 0.02 -9.54 -9.67
C GLY A 307 1.54 -9.39 -9.70
N PHE A 308 2.03 -8.73 -10.75
CA PHE A 308 3.44 -8.33 -10.83
C PHE A 308 3.66 -7.13 -9.89
N ASP A 309 4.32 -7.38 -8.77
CA ASP A 309 4.61 -6.35 -7.78
C ASP A 309 5.96 -5.65 -8.04
N MET A 310 5.91 -4.49 -8.70
CA MET A 310 7.08 -3.67 -9.00
C MET A 310 7.82 -3.19 -7.75
N GLY A 311 7.06 -2.86 -6.70
CA GLY A 311 7.52 -2.27 -5.44
C GLY A 311 8.03 -3.27 -4.43
N GLN A 312 7.58 -4.53 -4.52
CA GLN A 312 7.57 -5.43 -3.37
C GLN A 312 6.85 -4.77 -2.18
N ASP A 313 5.74 -4.09 -2.49
CA ASP A 313 4.90 -3.33 -1.57
C ASP A 313 3.42 -3.77 -1.56
N VAL A 314 3.06 -4.79 -2.34
CA VAL A 314 1.85 -5.57 -2.15
C VAL A 314 2.11 -6.61 -1.07
N ASN A 315 1.15 -6.78 -0.16
CA ASN A 315 1.19 -7.84 0.83
C ASN A 315 -0.21 -8.34 1.17
N LEU A 316 -0.31 -9.29 2.10
CA LEU A 316 -1.60 -9.88 2.51
C LEU A 316 -2.62 -8.85 3.04
N ASP A 317 -2.20 -7.81 3.76
CA ASP A 317 -3.10 -6.74 4.23
C ASP A 317 -3.60 -5.87 3.06
N VAL A 318 -2.74 -5.56 2.08
CA VAL A 318 -3.11 -4.88 0.82
C VAL A 318 -4.13 -5.72 0.04
N LEU A 319 -3.86 -7.01 -0.14
CA LEU A 319 -4.75 -7.93 -0.87
C LEU A 319 -6.10 -8.08 -0.18
N GLU A 320 -6.10 -8.18 1.15
CA GLU A 320 -7.34 -8.29 1.93
C GLU A 320 -8.20 -7.04 1.78
N ALA A 321 -7.59 -5.85 1.94
CA ALA A 321 -8.28 -4.59 1.76
C ALA A 321 -8.87 -4.43 0.36
N ARG A 322 -8.20 -4.98 -0.66
CA ARG A 322 -8.71 -5.03 -2.02
C ARG A 322 -9.94 -5.94 -2.10
N TYR A 323 -9.79 -7.24 -1.87
CA TYR A 323 -10.79 -8.21 -2.30
C TYR A 323 -11.93 -8.42 -1.31
N ARG A 324 -11.72 -8.19 -0.02
CA ARG A 324 -12.70 -8.54 1.02
C ARG A 324 -14.04 -7.85 0.82
N THR A 325 -14.03 -6.54 0.59
CA THR A 325 -15.27 -5.76 0.40
C THR A 325 -15.97 -6.18 -0.90
N SER A 326 -15.22 -6.30 -2.00
CA SER A 326 -15.77 -6.67 -3.31
C SER A 326 -16.34 -8.09 -3.34
N LEU A 327 -15.79 -9.01 -2.54
CA LEU A 327 -16.27 -10.39 -2.41
C LEU A 327 -17.15 -10.62 -1.18
N ASN A 328 -17.64 -9.57 -0.52
CA ASN A 328 -18.42 -9.71 0.71
C ASN A 328 -19.67 -10.59 0.53
N GLN A 329 -20.35 -10.51 -0.62
CA GLN A 329 -21.50 -11.37 -0.91
C GLN A 329 -21.10 -12.86 -0.99
N PHE A 330 -19.90 -13.17 -1.49
CA PHE A 330 -19.39 -14.55 -1.50
C PHE A 330 -19.11 -15.02 -0.08
N LEU A 331 -18.50 -14.18 0.77
CA LEU A 331 -18.26 -14.49 2.18
C LEU A 331 -19.58 -14.78 2.93
N LEU A 332 -20.66 -14.04 2.62
CA LEU A 332 -21.99 -14.27 3.18
C LEU A 332 -22.65 -15.56 2.68
N GLU A 333 -22.26 -16.07 1.50
CA GLU A 333 -22.68 -17.38 0.96
C GLU A 333 -21.74 -18.53 1.38
N GLY A 334 -20.86 -18.27 2.34
CA GLY A 334 -19.95 -19.26 2.93
C GLY A 334 -18.77 -19.58 2.03
N TYR A 335 -18.34 -18.68 1.15
CA TYR A 335 -17.03 -18.78 0.50
C TYR A 335 -15.94 -18.30 1.43
N ASP A 336 -14.76 -18.93 1.33
CA ASP A 336 -13.56 -18.54 2.05
C ASP A 336 -12.63 -17.74 1.15
N LEU A 337 -12.00 -16.70 1.68
CA LEU A 337 -10.99 -15.94 0.96
C LEU A 337 -9.60 -16.46 1.31
N VAL A 338 -8.86 -16.94 0.30
CA VAL A 338 -7.47 -17.32 0.43
C VAL A 338 -6.63 -16.34 -0.38
N LEU A 339 -5.75 -15.60 0.28
CA LEU A 339 -4.88 -14.61 -0.37
C LEU A 339 -3.48 -15.19 -0.47
N LEU A 340 -2.85 -15.08 -1.63
CA LEU A 340 -1.47 -15.52 -1.88
C LEU A 340 -0.61 -14.32 -2.27
N ASP A 341 0.43 -14.11 -1.46
CA ASP A 341 1.49 -13.13 -1.62
C ASP A 341 2.80 -13.89 -1.91
N TYR A 342 3.50 -13.60 -3.01
CA TYR A 342 4.75 -14.29 -3.35
C TYR A 342 5.93 -13.60 -2.66
N ASN A 343 6.91 -14.37 -2.20
CA ASN A 343 8.13 -13.79 -1.61
C ASN A 343 8.92 -12.89 -2.59
N ASP A 344 8.70 -13.08 -3.90
CA ASP A 344 9.13 -12.16 -4.95
C ASP A 344 8.13 -12.20 -6.11
N GLY A 345 7.13 -11.31 -6.08
CA GLY A 345 6.18 -11.11 -7.19
C GLY A 345 6.81 -10.75 -8.55
N ARG A 346 8.14 -10.58 -8.62
CA ARG A 346 8.91 -10.31 -9.85
C ARG A 346 9.75 -11.49 -10.33
N ALA A 347 9.73 -12.60 -9.61
CA ALA A 347 10.39 -13.85 -10.00
C ALA A 347 9.83 -14.37 -11.33
N ALA A 348 10.46 -15.40 -11.92
CA ALA A 348 9.98 -15.96 -13.17
C ALA A 348 8.54 -16.48 -12.99
N ILE A 349 7.67 -16.30 -13.99
CA ILE A 349 6.25 -16.70 -13.90
C ILE A 349 6.11 -18.20 -13.55
N GLN A 350 7.02 -19.03 -14.05
CA GLN A 350 7.07 -20.47 -13.77
C GLN A 350 7.44 -20.79 -12.31
N ASP A 351 8.25 -19.93 -11.68
CA ASP A 351 8.62 -20.08 -10.26
C ASP A 351 7.42 -19.77 -9.37
N ASN A 352 6.73 -18.66 -9.63
CA ASN A 352 5.50 -18.32 -8.92
C ASN A 352 4.40 -19.38 -9.16
N ALA A 353 4.42 -20.07 -10.31
CA ALA A 353 3.53 -21.20 -10.56
C ALA A 353 3.79 -22.40 -9.65
N GLN A 354 5.05 -22.65 -9.27
CA GLN A 354 5.35 -23.69 -8.27
C GLN A 354 4.82 -23.31 -6.88
N VAL A 355 4.86 -22.02 -6.52
CA VAL A 355 4.28 -21.52 -5.27
C VAL A 355 2.76 -21.69 -5.27
N LEU A 356 2.08 -21.32 -6.36
CA LEU A 356 0.62 -21.48 -6.47
C LEU A 356 0.19 -22.96 -6.38
N LYS A 357 0.94 -23.88 -7.00
CA LYS A 357 0.68 -25.33 -6.86
C LYS A 357 0.76 -25.78 -5.40
N ALA A 358 1.82 -25.39 -4.70
CA ALA A 358 2.00 -25.72 -3.29
C ALA A 358 0.91 -25.09 -2.40
N ALA A 359 0.46 -23.87 -2.72
CA ALA A 359 -0.67 -23.24 -2.05
C ALA A 359 -1.97 -24.03 -2.26
N LEU A 360 -2.29 -24.43 -3.50
CA LEU A 360 -3.47 -25.26 -3.80
C LEU A 360 -3.42 -26.62 -3.09
N GLU A 361 -2.26 -27.27 -3.05
CA GLU A 361 -2.06 -28.52 -2.31
C GLU A 361 -2.31 -28.34 -0.81
N LEU A 362 -1.78 -27.28 -0.21
CA LEU A 362 -2.00 -26.98 1.21
C LEU A 362 -3.50 -26.76 1.48
N ILE A 363 -4.17 -25.91 0.69
CA ILE A 363 -5.60 -25.62 0.85
C ILE A 363 -6.44 -26.87 0.68
N ASN A 364 -6.15 -27.70 -0.33
CA ASN A 364 -6.89 -28.95 -0.57
C ASN A 364 -6.71 -29.97 0.57
N ASN A 365 -5.56 -29.94 1.26
CA ASN A 365 -5.31 -30.80 2.42
C ASN A 365 -5.95 -30.28 3.72
N GLN A 366 -6.24 -28.99 3.81
CA GLN A 366 -6.81 -28.36 5.01
C GLN A 366 -8.33 -28.20 4.94
N LYS A 367 -8.91 -28.03 3.74
CA LYS A 367 -10.33 -27.75 3.59
C LYS A 367 -11.21 -28.95 3.97
N SER A 368 -12.38 -28.66 4.51
CA SER A 368 -13.42 -29.63 4.81
C SER A 368 -14.15 -30.01 3.52
N GLY A 369 -14.25 -31.31 3.26
CA GLY A 369 -14.88 -31.82 2.04
C GLY A 369 -14.05 -31.56 0.79
N ASN A 370 -14.69 -31.75 -0.37
CA ASN A 370 -14.02 -31.72 -1.68
C ASN A 370 -14.64 -30.68 -2.64
N ILE A 371 -15.25 -29.61 -2.12
CA ILE A 371 -15.78 -28.56 -2.99
C ILE A 371 -14.59 -27.90 -3.71
N GLU A 372 -14.69 -27.82 -5.03
CA GLU A 372 -13.62 -27.30 -5.88
C GLU A 372 -13.45 -25.80 -5.70
N SER A 373 -12.20 -25.38 -5.56
CA SER A 373 -11.81 -23.99 -5.34
C SER A 373 -12.03 -23.14 -6.59
N ILE A 374 -12.06 -21.82 -6.40
CA ILE A 374 -11.97 -20.82 -7.45
C ILE A 374 -10.58 -20.19 -7.38
N VAL A 375 -9.93 -19.97 -8.51
CA VAL A 375 -8.65 -19.26 -8.58
C VAL A 375 -8.83 -17.95 -9.34
N ILE A 376 -8.49 -16.84 -8.70
CA ILE A 376 -8.41 -15.51 -9.31
C ILE A 376 -6.93 -15.17 -9.49
N GLY A 377 -6.48 -15.20 -10.74
CA GLY A 377 -5.14 -14.77 -11.11
C GLY A 377 -5.14 -13.30 -11.46
N GLU A 378 -4.73 -12.43 -10.54
CA GLU A 378 -4.63 -11.00 -10.78
C GLU A 378 -3.44 -10.67 -11.69
N SER A 379 -3.67 -9.93 -12.77
CA SER A 379 -2.60 -9.48 -13.66
C SER A 379 -1.70 -10.66 -14.08
N MET A 380 -0.39 -10.59 -13.81
CA MET A 380 0.56 -11.67 -14.06
C MET A 380 0.11 -13.04 -13.50
N SER A 381 -0.59 -13.08 -12.37
CA SER A 381 -1.00 -14.35 -11.77
C SER A 381 -2.01 -15.16 -12.57
N GLY A 382 -2.70 -14.58 -13.57
CA GLY A 382 -3.46 -15.40 -14.53
C GLY A 382 -2.55 -16.27 -15.41
N LEU A 383 -1.34 -15.79 -15.74
CA LEU A 383 -0.33 -16.61 -16.42
C LEU A 383 0.29 -17.64 -15.48
N VAL A 384 0.46 -17.29 -14.21
CA VAL A 384 0.90 -18.20 -13.15
C VAL A 384 -0.10 -19.35 -12.98
N ALA A 385 -1.39 -19.03 -12.88
CA ALA A 385 -2.47 -20.00 -12.71
C ALA A 385 -2.65 -20.91 -13.93
N ARG A 386 -2.59 -20.34 -15.14
CA ARG A 386 -2.51 -21.12 -16.40
C ARG A 386 -1.42 -22.18 -16.31
N TRP A 387 -0.19 -21.75 -16.02
CA TRP A 387 0.94 -22.65 -15.92
C TRP A 387 0.75 -23.71 -14.83
N ALA A 388 0.43 -23.28 -13.61
CA ALA A 388 0.30 -24.15 -12.43
C ALA A 388 -0.74 -25.26 -12.66
N LEU A 389 -1.96 -24.87 -13.03
CA LEU A 389 -3.07 -25.81 -13.22
C LEU A 389 -2.78 -26.76 -14.39
N LYS A 390 -2.27 -26.24 -15.51
CA LYS A 390 -1.96 -27.09 -16.66
C LYS A 390 -0.83 -28.08 -16.39
N GLU A 391 0.19 -27.66 -15.63
CA GLU A 391 1.27 -28.55 -15.22
C GLU A 391 0.76 -29.67 -14.29
N MET A 392 -0.14 -29.36 -13.35
CA MET A 392 -0.79 -30.37 -12.50
C MET A 392 -1.60 -31.36 -13.33
N GLU A 393 -2.39 -30.91 -14.31
CA GLU A 393 -3.13 -31.79 -15.23
C GLU A 393 -2.20 -32.72 -16.01
N ASN A 394 -1.12 -32.18 -16.57
CA ASN A 394 -0.13 -32.97 -17.33
C ASN A 394 0.57 -34.00 -16.43
N ALA A 395 0.69 -33.72 -15.13
CA ALA A 395 1.21 -34.65 -14.12
C ALA A 395 0.15 -35.64 -13.61
N GLY A 396 -1.11 -35.57 -14.06
CA GLY A 396 -2.21 -36.39 -13.58
C GLY A 396 -2.65 -36.04 -12.15
N GLN A 397 -2.29 -34.86 -11.65
CA GLN A 397 -2.63 -34.38 -10.31
C GLN A 397 -3.94 -33.57 -10.36
N ALA A 398 -4.93 -34.00 -9.57
CA ALA A 398 -6.17 -33.26 -9.41
C ALA A 398 -5.92 -31.97 -8.62
N HIS A 399 -6.09 -30.81 -9.27
CA HIS A 399 -5.93 -29.51 -8.62
C HIS A 399 -7.16 -29.08 -7.80
N LEU A 400 -8.32 -29.72 -8.00
CA LEU A 400 -9.60 -29.41 -7.33
C LEU A 400 -9.99 -27.93 -7.47
N VAL A 401 -9.90 -27.41 -8.71
CA VAL A 401 -10.30 -26.04 -9.07
C VAL A 401 -11.36 -26.18 -10.14
N ARG A 402 -12.52 -25.53 -9.95
CA ARG A 402 -13.61 -25.56 -10.93
C ARG A 402 -13.61 -24.37 -11.88
N LEU A 403 -13.07 -23.24 -11.42
CA LEU A 403 -13.09 -21.97 -12.15
C LEU A 403 -11.76 -21.24 -11.99
N LEU A 404 -11.14 -20.92 -13.12
CA LEU A 404 -10.04 -19.96 -13.24
C LEU A 404 -10.59 -18.64 -13.78
N ILE A 405 -10.38 -17.57 -13.02
CA ILE A 405 -10.68 -16.18 -13.39
C ILE A 405 -9.35 -15.47 -13.67
N CYS A 406 -9.12 -15.11 -14.93
CA CYS A 406 -7.98 -14.28 -15.32
C CYS A 406 -8.39 -12.80 -15.21
N TYR A 407 -7.88 -12.11 -14.20
CA TYR A 407 -8.31 -10.76 -13.86
C TYR A 407 -7.32 -9.73 -14.42
N ASP A 408 -7.67 -9.15 -15.56
CA ASP A 408 -6.87 -8.24 -16.40
C ASP A 408 -5.47 -8.76 -16.74
N THR A 409 -5.36 -10.07 -16.93
CA THR A 409 -4.09 -10.75 -17.13
C THR A 409 -3.44 -10.39 -18.47
N PRO A 410 -2.15 -10.02 -18.53
CA PRO A 410 -1.46 -9.70 -19.78
C PRO A 410 -1.11 -10.95 -20.61
N HIS A 411 -2.14 -11.68 -21.10
CA HIS A 411 -1.96 -12.93 -21.84
C HIS A 411 -1.16 -12.79 -23.12
N GLN A 412 -0.97 -11.59 -23.67
CA GLN A 412 -0.08 -11.36 -24.82
C GLN A 412 0.98 -10.29 -24.55
N GLY A 413 1.16 -9.90 -23.29
CA GLY A 413 2.16 -8.95 -22.81
C GLY A 413 1.56 -7.66 -22.25
N ALA A 414 2.35 -6.95 -21.47
CA ALA A 414 2.02 -5.63 -20.93
C ALA A 414 2.80 -4.54 -21.69
N ASN A 415 2.19 -3.37 -21.83
CA ASN A 415 2.78 -2.22 -22.48
C ASN A 415 3.29 -1.21 -21.44
N VAL A 416 4.47 -0.67 -21.70
CA VAL A 416 4.97 0.55 -21.08
C VAL A 416 5.56 1.38 -22.21
N PRO A 417 5.26 2.69 -22.30
CA PRO A 417 5.74 3.51 -23.40
C PRO A 417 7.23 3.37 -23.63
N VAL A 418 7.61 3.16 -24.89
CA VAL A 418 9.00 2.87 -25.26
C VAL A 418 9.96 3.96 -24.78
N GLY A 419 9.54 5.23 -24.77
CA GLY A 419 10.34 6.33 -24.25
C GLY A 419 10.68 6.19 -22.77
N LEU A 420 9.73 5.71 -21.95
CA LEU A 420 9.95 5.42 -20.53
C LEU A 420 10.90 4.22 -20.36
N ILE A 421 10.66 3.13 -21.10
CA ILE A 421 11.55 1.96 -21.11
C ILE A 421 12.98 2.36 -21.49
N GLN A 422 13.15 3.22 -22.51
CA GLN A 422 14.47 3.71 -22.92
C GLN A 422 15.13 4.58 -21.85
N LEU A 423 14.39 5.46 -21.20
CA LEU A 423 14.94 6.28 -20.10
C LEU A 423 15.51 5.37 -19.02
N MET A 424 14.77 4.33 -18.65
CA MET A 424 15.16 3.41 -17.59
C MET A 424 16.35 2.53 -18.03
N TYR A 425 16.35 2.04 -19.27
CA TYR A 425 17.46 1.27 -19.83
C TYR A 425 18.76 2.08 -19.91
N ASP A 426 18.71 3.30 -20.47
CA ASP A 426 19.89 4.15 -20.63
C ASP A 426 20.36 4.78 -19.31
N ALA A 427 19.47 4.89 -18.32
CA ALA A 427 19.86 5.27 -16.97
C ALA A 427 20.73 4.19 -16.32
N HIS A 428 20.51 2.90 -16.59
CA HIS A 428 21.16 1.79 -15.91
C HIS A 428 22.58 1.46 -16.39
N PRO A 429 23.59 1.31 -15.50
CA PRO A 429 23.80 1.86 -14.15
C PRO A 429 24.76 3.05 -14.23
N THR A 430 24.38 4.07 -14.99
CA THR A 430 25.23 5.25 -15.19
C THR A 430 25.12 6.20 -14.00
N LEU A 431 26.02 7.19 -13.93
CA LEU A 431 25.92 8.40 -13.09
C LEU A 431 24.48 8.97 -13.02
N LEU A 432 23.71 8.76 -14.09
CA LEU A 432 22.32 9.15 -14.22
C LEU A 432 21.40 8.54 -13.17
N THR A 433 21.54 7.24 -12.90
CA THR A 433 20.69 6.49 -11.96
C THR A 433 20.76 7.08 -10.56
N ASN A 434 21.97 7.38 -10.06
CA ASN A 434 22.18 7.85 -8.69
C ASN A 434 21.69 9.27 -8.42
N VAL A 435 21.62 10.12 -9.45
CA VAL A 435 21.20 11.52 -9.31
C VAL A 435 19.72 11.68 -9.66
N ILE A 436 19.26 11.08 -10.75
CA ILE A 436 17.89 11.29 -11.24
C ILE A 436 16.86 10.48 -10.44
N LEU A 437 17.14 9.21 -10.13
CA LEU A 437 16.20 8.39 -9.35
C LEU A 437 16.00 8.92 -7.92
N LYS A 438 16.93 9.71 -7.38
CA LYS A 438 16.80 10.28 -6.03
C LYS A 438 15.72 11.37 -5.93
N PHE A 439 15.44 12.06 -7.03
CA PHE A 439 14.38 13.07 -7.10
C PHE A 439 13.04 12.52 -7.58
N PHE A 440 13.05 11.33 -8.19
CA PHE A 440 11.83 10.61 -8.45
C PHE A 440 11.30 9.97 -7.16
N ALA A 441 9.98 9.89 -7.06
CA ALA A 441 9.26 9.18 -6.01
C ALA A 441 9.80 7.74 -5.82
N LYS A 442 9.68 7.16 -4.62
CA LYS A 442 10.06 5.78 -4.30
C LYS A 442 9.49 4.82 -5.34
N GLY A 443 8.23 5.03 -5.75
CA GLY A 443 7.59 4.25 -6.80
C GLY A 443 8.43 4.13 -8.08
N TRP A 444 8.98 5.24 -8.58
CA TRP A 444 9.82 5.25 -9.79
C TRP A 444 11.17 4.54 -9.63
N ARG A 445 11.74 4.53 -8.43
CA ARG A 445 12.93 3.71 -8.13
C ARG A 445 12.58 2.22 -8.21
N SER A 446 11.42 1.85 -7.68
CA SER A 446 10.90 0.49 -7.76
C SER A 446 10.65 0.05 -9.20
N TYR A 447 10.01 0.88 -10.04
CA TYR A 447 9.87 0.63 -11.49
C TYR A 447 11.21 0.29 -12.15
N TYR A 448 12.24 1.07 -11.85
CA TYR A 448 13.57 0.86 -12.41
C TYR A 448 14.16 -0.50 -12.02
N SER A 449 14.10 -0.85 -10.73
CA SER A 449 14.55 -2.16 -10.25
C SER A 449 13.71 -3.30 -10.82
N ALA A 450 12.41 -3.08 -11.00
CA ALA A 450 11.45 -4.06 -11.50
C ALA A 450 11.70 -4.45 -12.95
N LEU A 451 12.13 -3.53 -13.84
CA LEU A 451 12.40 -3.88 -15.24
C LEU A 451 13.46 -4.97 -15.38
N GLY A 452 14.50 -4.98 -14.54
CA GLY A 452 15.57 -5.97 -14.62
C GLY A 452 15.15 -7.40 -14.28
N THR A 453 13.94 -7.60 -13.76
CA THR A 453 13.48 -8.85 -13.16
C THR A 453 13.02 -9.88 -14.21
N PRO A 454 13.03 -11.19 -13.88
CA PRO A 454 12.57 -12.23 -14.78
C PRO A 454 11.13 -12.03 -15.28
N ALA A 455 10.16 -11.73 -14.40
CA ALA A 455 8.78 -11.50 -14.81
C ALA A 455 8.65 -10.32 -15.78
N ALA A 456 9.29 -9.19 -15.50
CA ALA A 456 9.22 -8.02 -16.40
C ALA A 456 9.71 -8.36 -17.81
N LYS A 457 10.82 -9.10 -17.93
CA LYS A 457 11.35 -9.58 -19.21
C LYS A 457 10.42 -10.56 -19.93
N GLN A 458 9.64 -11.35 -19.19
CA GLN A 458 8.66 -12.29 -19.75
C GLN A 458 7.35 -11.59 -20.16
N LEU A 459 7.03 -10.44 -19.57
CA LEU A 459 5.75 -9.74 -19.75
C LEU A 459 5.80 -8.58 -20.75
N LEU A 460 6.87 -7.79 -20.79
CA LEU A 460 6.86 -6.51 -21.49
C LEU A 460 6.94 -6.64 -23.02
N LEU A 461 6.05 -5.92 -23.70
CA LEU A 461 6.01 -5.82 -25.17
C LEU A 461 7.23 -5.07 -25.73
N HIS A 462 7.81 -4.18 -24.92
CA HIS A 462 8.98 -3.37 -25.25
C HIS A 462 9.97 -3.42 -24.09
N TYR A 463 11.24 -3.75 -24.36
CA TYR A 463 12.24 -3.91 -23.31
C TYR A 463 13.64 -3.38 -23.70
N ALA A 464 14.14 -3.78 -24.86
CA ALA A 464 15.55 -3.59 -25.20
C ALA A 464 15.91 -2.13 -25.52
N GLY A 465 17.15 -1.76 -25.20
CA GLY A 465 17.75 -0.48 -25.55
C GLY A 465 18.61 -0.52 -26.82
N HIS A 466 19.39 0.55 -27.06
CA HIS A 466 20.21 0.69 -28.26
C HIS A 466 21.21 -0.48 -28.45
N PRO A 467 21.35 -1.05 -29.67
CA PRO A 467 20.76 -0.61 -30.96
C PRO A 467 19.31 -1.05 -31.22
N ASN A 468 18.73 -1.89 -30.36
CA ASN A 468 17.43 -2.53 -30.56
C ASN A 468 16.31 -1.87 -29.73
N VAL A 469 16.21 -0.55 -29.82
CA VAL A 469 15.19 0.25 -29.09
C VAL A 469 13.81 -0.37 -29.27
N GLY A 470 13.12 -0.66 -28.17
CA GLY A 470 11.74 -1.16 -28.16
C GLY A 470 11.56 -2.61 -28.62
N ALA A 471 12.64 -3.38 -28.83
CA ALA A 471 12.51 -4.81 -29.07
C ALA A 471 12.12 -5.56 -27.78
N LYS A 472 11.49 -6.73 -27.95
CA LYS A 472 11.17 -7.63 -26.83
C LYS A 472 12.43 -8.25 -26.25
N HIS A 473 12.39 -8.64 -24.98
CA HIS A 473 13.44 -9.46 -24.39
C HIS A 473 13.29 -10.91 -24.90
N PRO A 474 14.39 -11.67 -25.12
CA PRO A 474 14.30 -13.09 -25.52
C PRO A 474 13.47 -13.96 -24.56
N ASP A 475 13.44 -13.62 -23.28
CA ASP A 475 12.63 -14.33 -22.27
C ASP A 475 11.12 -14.22 -22.52
N PHE A 476 10.66 -13.13 -23.16
CA PHE A 476 9.26 -12.97 -23.58
C PHE A 476 8.88 -14.08 -24.56
N ASP A 477 9.65 -14.24 -25.64
CA ASP A 477 9.35 -15.23 -26.67
C ASP A 477 9.56 -16.65 -26.14
N ASN A 478 10.60 -16.88 -25.32
CA ASN A 478 10.84 -18.17 -24.68
C ASN A 478 9.66 -18.59 -23.79
N PHE A 479 9.16 -17.70 -22.94
CA PHE A 479 8.01 -18.00 -22.08
C PHE A 479 6.75 -18.33 -22.91
N ARG A 480 6.49 -17.59 -23.99
CA ARG A 480 5.37 -17.87 -24.92
C ARG A 480 5.49 -19.24 -25.56
N THR A 481 6.68 -19.60 -26.05
CA THR A 481 6.94 -20.93 -26.60
C THR A 481 6.74 -22.02 -25.54
N GLN A 482 7.14 -21.78 -24.30
CA GLN A 482 6.94 -22.73 -23.21
C GLN A 482 5.45 -22.93 -22.88
N LEU A 483 4.63 -21.87 -22.86
CA LEU A 483 3.17 -22.00 -22.68
C LEU A 483 2.53 -22.84 -23.81
N VAL A 484 2.95 -22.66 -25.05
CA VAL A 484 2.49 -23.49 -26.18
C VAL A 484 2.92 -24.95 -25.99
N ASN A 485 4.18 -25.18 -25.60
CA ASN A 485 4.71 -26.52 -25.36
C ASN A 485 4.09 -27.23 -24.15
N LEU A 486 3.58 -26.48 -23.17
CA LEU A 486 2.82 -27.01 -22.04
C LEU A 486 1.45 -27.60 -22.48
N GLY A 487 0.97 -27.20 -23.66
CA GLY A 487 -0.28 -27.66 -24.26
C GLY A 487 -1.44 -26.71 -24.03
N ASN A 488 -2.33 -26.58 -25.02
CA ASN A 488 -3.48 -25.66 -25.00
C ASN A 488 -3.10 -24.20 -24.66
N GLY A 489 -1.90 -23.75 -25.05
CA GLY A 489 -1.37 -22.45 -24.66
C GLY A 489 -1.23 -22.25 -23.14
N GLY A 490 -1.19 -23.33 -22.35
CA GLY A 490 -1.19 -23.30 -20.90
C GLY A 490 -2.57 -23.14 -20.26
N TYR A 491 -3.67 -23.15 -21.00
CA TYR A 491 -5.00 -23.15 -20.37
C TYR A 491 -5.37 -24.54 -19.84
N PRO A 492 -5.74 -24.66 -18.56
CA PRO A 492 -6.22 -25.92 -17.99
C PRO A 492 -7.52 -26.38 -18.69
N ALA A 493 -7.69 -27.69 -18.82
CA ALA A 493 -8.85 -28.33 -19.43
C ALA A 493 -9.85 -28.89 -18.40
N ASN A 494 -9.42 -29.11 -17.16
CA ASN A 494 -10.21 -29.68 -16.06
C ASN A 494 -10.86 -28.60 -15.20
N CYS A 495 -10.84 -27.34 -15.62
CA CYS A 495 -11.62 -26.27 -15.02
C CYS A 495 -12.14 -25.31 -16.09
N ARG A 496 -13.21 -24.59 -15.75
CA ARG A 496 -13.74 -23.51 -16.57
C ARG A 496 -12.79 -22.31 -16.56
N ASN A 497 -12.58 -21.69 -17.72
CA ASN A 497 -11.70 -20.52 -17.85
C ASN A 497 -12.51 -19.28 -18.28
N ILE A 498 -12.47 -18.22 -17.47
CA ILE A 498 -13.09 -16.92 -17.80
C ILE A 498 -12.08 -15.78 -17.65
N ALA A 499 -12.37 -14.65 -18.30
CA ALA A 499 -11.60 -13.42 -18.15
C ALA A 499 -12.47 -12.29 -17.60
N VAL A 500 -11.87 -11.44 -16.78
CA VAL A 500 -12.40 -10.13 -16.42
C VAL A 500 -11.42 -9.08 -16.94
N VAL A 501 -11.88 -8.11 -17.71
CA VAL A 501 -11.01 -7.18 -18.43
C VAL A 501 -11.31 -5.72 -18.10
N HIS A 502 -10.27 -4.89 -18.04
CA HIS A 502 -10.37 -3.47 -17.73
C HIS A 502 -10.24 -2.57 -18.96
N GLY A 503 -10.08 -3.16 -20.14
CA GLY A 503 -10.17 -2.46 -21.40
C GLY A 503 -11.58 -2.45 -21.96
N SER A 504 -11.92 -1.38 -22.67
CA SER A 504 -13.20 -1.25 -23.37
C SER A 504 -13.42 -2.47 -24.29
N MET A 505 -14.53 -3.18 -24.07
CA MET A 505 -14.89 -4.38 -24.83
C MET A 505 -15.26 -4.08 -26.29
N ASN A 506 -15.62 -2.84 -26.62
CA ASN A 506 -16.03 -2.43 -27.95
C ASN A 506 -15.13 -1.35 -28.57
N ALA A 507 -14.01 -1.02 -27.92
CA ALA A 507 -13.13 0.09 -28.27
C ALA A 507 -13.82 1.47 -28.33
N GLY A 508 -14.93 1.62 -27.62
CA GLY A 508 -15.75 2.82 -27.58
C GLY A 508 -15.17 3.92 -26.70
N ASP A 509 -14.42 3.55 -25.66
CA ASP A 509 -13.69 4.52 -24.85
C ASP A 509 -12.32 4.80 -25.45
N ARG A 510 -12.13 6.06 -25.84
CA ARG A 510 -10.97 6.59 -26.55
C ARG A 510 -10.40 7.82 -25.88
N THR A 511 -10.71 8.10 -24.61
CA THR A 511 -10.34 9.38 -23.99
C THR A 511 -8.84 9.68 -24.07
N LEU A 512 -7.97 8.66 -24.02
CA LEU A 512 -6.52 8.85 -24.20
C LEU A 512 -6.15 9.44 -25.57
N PHE A 513 -6.89 9.11 -26.64
CA PHE A 513 -6.70 9.69 -27.98
C PHE A 513 -7.18 11.15 -28.06
N ASP A 514 -8.11 11.55 -27.19
CA ASP A 514 -8.58 12.93 -27.14
C ASP A 514 -7.51 13.85 -26.51
N ASP A 515 -6.72 13.33 -25.57
CA ASP A 515 -5.67 14.06 -24.87
C ASP A 515 -4.28 13.94 -25.53
N TYR A 516 -4.00 12.84 -26.23
CA TYR A 516 -2.67 12.53 -26.79
C TYR A 516 -2.73 11.95 -28.20
N ASN A 517 -1.63 12.13 -28.95
CA ASN A 517 -1.42 11.57 -30.29
C ASN A 517 -0.14 10.71 -30.32
N TYR A 518 0.02 9.92 -31.37
CA TYR A 518 1.29 9.23 -31.65
C TYR A 518 2.44 10.24 -31.79
N GLY A 519 3.56 9.95 -31.12
CA GLY A 519 4.68 10.88 -31.02
C GLY A 519 4.46 12.05 -30.05
N SER A 520 3.38 12.05 -29.26
CA SER A 520 3.19 13.03 -28.17
C SER A 520 4.32 12.96 -27.15
N ARG A 521 4.68 14.12 -26.62
CA ARG A 521 5.66 14.25 -25.55
C ARG A 521 5.04 13.82 -24.22
N LEU A 522 5.67 12.86 -23.55
CA LEU A 522 5.27 12.33 -22.25
C LEU A 522 5.84 13.14 -21.10
N LEU A 523 7.13 13.48 -21.20
CA LEU A 523 7.86 14.15 -20.14
C LEU A 523 8.82 15.15 -20.77
N LEU A 524 8.78 16.38 -20.27
CA LEU A 524 9.87 17.33 -20.42
C LEU A 524 10.34 17.71 -19.03
N SER A 525 11.62 17.45 -18.76
CA SER A 525 12.25 17.79 -17.50
C SER A 525 13.55 18.53 -17.76
N TRP A 526 13.72 19.67 -17.10
CA TRP A 526 14.98 20.41 -17.11
C TRP A 526 15.46 20.61 -15.68
N THR A 527 16.29 19.71 -15.17
CA THR A 527 16.73 19.77 -13.78
C THR A 527 18.09 20.46 -13.66
N PRO A 528 18.16 21.67 -13.06
CA PRO A 528 19.41 22.24 -12.62
C PRO A 528 19.82 21.55 -11.30
N PHE A 529 20.66 20.52 -11.39
CA PHE A 529 21.28 19.84 -10.25
C PHE A 529 22.53 20.58 -9.79
N GLY A 530 22.40 21.75 -9.17
CA GLY A 530 23.56 22.54 -8.74
C GLY A 530 24.54 22.75 -9.90
N LEU A 531 25.70 22.08 -9.88
CA LEU A 531 26.72 22.15 -10.92
C LEU A 531 26.47 21.24 -12.15
N GLN A 532 25.36 20.53 -12.24
CA GLN A 532 25.00 19.64 -13.35
C GLN A 532 23.59 19.96 -13.84
N ASN A 533 23.43 20.26 -15.11
CA ASN A 533 22.14 20.42 -15.75
C ASN A 533 21.79 19.11 -16.47
N SER A 534 20.53 18.73 -16.41
CA SER A 534 20.00 17.61 -17.18
C SER A 534 18.72 18.01 -17.89
N ASN A 535 18.57 17.53 -19.12
CA ASN A 535 17.36 17.64 -19.91
C ASN A 535 16.89 16.24 -20.26
N ILE A 536 15.67 15.90 -19.88
CA ILE A 536 14.98 14.66 -20.25
C ILE A 536 13.77 15.05 -21.09
N ASP A 537 13.65 14.45 -22.26
CA ASP A 537 12.57 14.70 -23.20
C ASP A 537 12.09 13.34 -23.76
N LEU A 538 10.94 12.87 -23.28
CA LEU A 538 10.38 11.55 -23.55
C LEU A 538 9.15 11.67 -24.43
N TYR A 539 8.99 10.72 -25.36
CA TYR A 539 7.86 10.70 -26.28
C TYR A 539 7.30 9.28 -26.42
N THR A 540 6.02 9.20 -26.78
CA THR A 540 5.46 7.97 -27.35
C THR A 540 6.07 7.70 -28.72
N ASN A 541 5.91 6.48 -29.23
CA ASN A 541 6.32 6.16 -30.59
C ASN A 541 5.44 6.89 -31.63
N ASP A 542 6.05 7.37 -32.72
CA ASP A 542 5.32 7.83 -33.91
C ASP A 542 5.23 6.69 -34.93
N LEU A 543 4.03 6.46 -35.47
CA LEU A 543 3.77 5.31 -36.33
C LEU A 543 4.61 5.37 -37.61
N SER A 544 5.39 4.31 -37.85
CA SER A 544 6.23 4.15 -39.04
C SER A 544 7.23 5.29 -39.28
N GLN A 545 7.57 6.06 -38.24
CA GLN A 545 8.52 7.17 -38.33
C GLN A 545 9.69 6.95 -37.41
N ASN A 546 10.92 7.04 -37.93
CA ASN A 546 12.15 6.93 -37.15
C ASN A 546 12.45 8.21 -36.36
N LYS A 547 11.62 8.50 -35.35
CA LYS A 547 11.69 9.69 -34.49
C LYS A 547 12.26 9.37 -33.11
N SER A 548 12.72 10.43 -32.44
CA SER A 548 13.27 10.34 -31.09
C SER A 548 12.16 10.01 -30.08
N VAL A 549 12.35 8.95 -29.31
CA VAL A 549 11.49 8.56 -28.17
C VAL A 549 12.11 8.91 -26.83
N LEU A 550 13.43 9.06 -26.79
CA LEU A 550 14.19 9.60 -25.68
C LEU A 550 15.25 10.54 -26.22
N LYS A 551 15.23 11.79 -25.78
CA LYS A 551 16.40 12.65 -25.79
C LYS A 551 16.78 12.91 -24.36
N PHE A 552 18.02 12.63 -24.05
CA PHE A 552 18.57 12.93 -22.76
C PHE A 552 19.92 13.59 -22.91
N GLY A 553 20.13 14.70 -22.20
CA GLY A 553 21.37 15.44 -22.21
C GLY A 553 21.74 15.87 -20.81
N THR A 554 22.99 15.65 -20.42
CA THR A 554 23.53 16.22 -19.18
C THR A 554 24.85 16.96 -19.42
N TRP A 555 25.03 18.07 -18.71
CA TRP A 555 26.22 18.92 -18.80
C TRP A 555 26.48 19.61 -17.47
N GLY A 556 27.74 19.74 -17.07
CA GLY A 556 28.07 20.38 -15.81
C GLY A 556 29.47 20.09 -15.31
N ILE A 557 29.79 20.55 -14.11
CA ILE A 557 31.11 20.42 -13.50
C ILE A 557 31.41 18.95 -13.11
N PHE A 558 30.39 18.12 -12.95
CA PHE A 558 30.51 16.67 -12.63
C PHE A 558 30.40 15.73 -13.83
N SER A 559 29.95 16.20 -15.01
CA SER A 559 29.70 15.34 -16.16
C SER A 559 30.30 15.93 -17.43
N LYS A 560 31.09 15.11 -18.15
CA LYS A 560 31.32 15.35 -19.59
C LYS A 560 29.95 15.43 -20.28
N LYS A 561 29.81 16.31 -21.28
CA LYS A 561 28.57 16.45 -22.06
C LYS A 561 28.19 15.08 -22.61
N LEU A 562 27.16 14.47 -22.03
CA LEU A 562 26.64 13.17 -22.44
C LEU A 562 25.26 13.44 -23.01
N GLY A 563 25.08 13.14 -24.29
CA GLY A 563 23.81 13.25 -24.99
C GLY A 563 23.44 11.91 -25.58
N VAL A 564 22.29 11.38 -25.22
CA VAL A 564 21.67 10.23 -25.89
C VAL A 564 20.45 10.70 -26.66
N ASN A 565 20.31 10.17 -27.86
CA ASN A 565 19.12 10.31 -28.67
C ASN A 565 18.75 8.90 -29.12
N ARG A 566 17.68 8.36 -28.56
CA ARG A 566 17.13 7.06 -28.96
C ARG A 566 15.98 7.31 -29.89
N LYS A 567 16.07 6.70 -31.07
CA LYS A 567 15.02 6.69 -32.06
C LYS A 567 14.39 5.32 -32.10
N TYR A 568 13.10 5.30 -32.39
CA TYR A 568 12.33 4.09 -32.57
C TYR A 568 11.50 4.24 -33.84
N ASN A 569 11.30 3.14 -34.55
CA ASN A 569 10.45 3.08 -35.72
C ASN A 569 9.63 1.79 -35.63
N SER A 570 8.35 1.94 -35.34
CA SER A 570 7.41 0.82 -35.30
C SER A 570 6.12 1.22 -36.01
N PRO A 571 5.51 0.30 -36.79
CA PRO A 571 4.17 0.50 -37.37
C PRO A 571 3.05 0.41 -36.33
N LEU A 572 3.40 0.15 -35.07
CA LEU A 572 2.49 -0.04 -33.95
C LEU A 572 2.88 0.88 -32.79
N ASN A 573 1.87 1.37 -32.08
CA ASN A 573 1.99 2.06 -30.81
C ASN A 573 0.90 1.53 -29.86
N ASP A 574 1.33 0.97 -28.73
CA ASP A 574 0.46 0.32 -27.77
C ASP A 574 0.05 1.22 -26.59
N ASP A 575 0.50 2.48 -26.58
CA ASP A 575 0.35 3.43 -25.46
C ASP A 575 -1.08 3.91 -25.26
N PHE A 576 -1.87 3.93 -26.34
CA PHE A 576 -3.22 4.51 -26.38
C PHE A 576 -4.31 3.50 -26.74
N LEU A 577 -4.04 2.20 -26.64
CA LEU A 577 -5.03 1.19 -26.99
C LEU A 577 -6.16 1.09 -25.96
N PRO A 578 -7.35 0.61 -26.34
CA PRO A 578 -8.31 0.07 -25.37
C PRO A 578 -7.60 -0.96 -24.47
N GLY A 579 -7.77 -0.85 -23.16
CA GLY A 579 -7.05 -1.67 -22.19
C GLY A 579 -7.09 -1.12 -20.76
N GLY A 580 -6.65 -1.93 -19.81
CA GLY A 580 -6.43 -1.51 -18.43
C GLY A 580 -5.32 -0.48 -18.34
N ARG A 581 -5.60 0.68 -17.73
CA ARG A 581 -4.66 1.80 -17.60
C ARG A 581 -3.68 1.60 -16.45
N THR A 582 -2.50 2.21 -16.53
CA THR A 582 -1.56 2.24 -15.39
C THR A 582 -2.25 2.78 -14.12
N GLN A 583 -1.93 2.19 -12.96
CA GLN A 583 -2.37 2.72 -11.66
C GLN A 583 -1.52 3.93 -11.22
N MET A 584 -0.38 4.15 -11.87
CA MET A 584 0.57 5.18 -11.52
C MET A 584 0.83 6.09 -12.71
N SER A 585 0.49 7.35 -12.53
CA SER A 585 0.84 8.44 -13.42
C SER A 585 2.33 8.76 -13.33
N VAL A 586 2.95 9.19 -14.43
CA VAL A 586 4.32 9.73 -14.40
C VAL A 586 4.30 11.11 -13.70
N PRO A 587 4.78 11.26 -12.45
CA PRO A 587 4.69 12.55 -11.76
C PRO A 587 5.78 13.48 -12.29
N ASN A 588 5.40 14.68 -12.71
CA ASN A 588 6.35 15.73 -13.07
C ASN A 588 6.45 16.81 -11.98
N LYS A 589 6.69 16.43 -10.72
CA LYS A 589 6.74 17.37 -9.58
C LYS A 589 7.94 18.33 -9.58
N LEU A 590 8.77 18.38 -10.63
CA LEU A 590 9.93 19.27 -10.68
C LEU A 590 9.71 20.57 -11.48
N PHE A 591 8.61 20.77 -12.23
CA PHE A 591 8.40 22.00 -13.03
C PHE A 591 6.95 22.48 -13.14
N ASN A 592 6.82 23.78 -13.41
CA ASN A 592 5.71 24.71 -13.17
C ASN A 592 4.31 24.39 -13.74
N LYS A 593 4.08 23.22 -14.36
CA LYS A 593 2.76 22.72 -14.79
C LYS A 593 2.81 21.19 -14.85
N THR A 594 2.36 20.52 -13.78
CA THR A 594 2.28 19.06 -13.71
C THR A 594 1.07 18.56 -14.51
N SER A 595 1.31 17.82 -15.59
CA SER A 595 0.31 16.94 -16.18
C SER A 595 0.73 15.51 -15.90
N GLU A 596 -0.17 14.72 -15.34
CA GLU A 596 -0.03 13.28 -15.21
C GLU A 596 -0.21 12.62 -16.58
N PHE A 597 0.47 11.49 -16.81
CA PHE A 597 0.35 10.72 -18.04
C PHE A 597 -0.06 9.29 -17.71
N GLU A 598 -1.33 8.96 -17.98
CA GLU A 598 -1.84 7.60 -18.02
C GLU A 598 -1.58 6.97 -19.40
N PHE A 599 -1.37 5.66 -19.44
CA PHE A 599 -1.25 4.89 -20.67
C PHE A 599 -1.90 3.52 -20.51
N CYS A 600 -2.20 2.89 -21.64
CA CYS A 600 -2.65 1.51 -21.71
C CYS A 600 -1.53 0.58 -21.24
N PHE A 601 -1.72 -0.06 -20.09
CA PHE A 601 -0.76 -1.02 -19.51
C PHE A 601 -1.08 -2.45 -19.96
N VAL A 602 -2.34 -2.87 -19.93
CA VAL A 602 -2.77 -4.17 -20.46
C VAL A 602 -3.79 -3.95 -21.59
N PRO A 603 -3.36 -4.01 -22.87
CA PRO A 603 -4.28 -3.87 -24.00
C PRO A 603 -5.38 -4.93 -23.99
N THR A 604 -6.59 -4.59 -24.46
CA THR A 604 -7.74 -5.51 -24.50
C THR A 604 -7.43 -6.80 -25.25
N PHE A 605 -6.65 -6.75 -26.34
CA PHE A 605 -6.23 -7.96 -27.07
C PHE A 605 -5.36 -8.89 -26.21
N SER A 606 -4.62 -8.32 -25.26
CA SER A 606 -3.75 -9.03 -24.34
C SER A 606 -4.55 -9.59 -23.17
N SER A 607 -5.47 -8.82 -22.58
CA SER A 607 -6.32 -9.30 -21.48
C SER A 607 -7.34 -10.36 -21.88
N THR A 608 -7.72 -10.41 -23.16
CA THR A 608 -8.63 -11.42 -23.71
C THR A 608 -7.91 -12.57 -24.44
N ASP A 609 -6.57 -12.55 -24.50
CA ASP A 609 -5.78 -13.47 -25.32
C ASP A 609 -6.33 -13.64 -26.75
N TYR A 610 -6.68 -12.52 -27.39
CA TYR A 610 -7.35 -12.49 -28.69
C TYR A 610 -6.47 -13.07 -29.81
N GLN A 611 -6.97 -14.09 -30.50
CA GLN A 611 -6.25 -14.84 -31.55
C GLN A 611 -6.57 -14.34 -32.97
N GLY A 612 -7.43 -13.32 -33.12
CA GLY A 612 -7.77 -12.75 -34.41
C GLY A 612 -6.75 -11.73 -34.95
N PRO A 613 -7.07 -11.04 -36.07
CA PRO A 613 -6.16 -10.09 -36.71
C PRO A 613 -5.81 -8.89 -35.82
N ARG A 614 -4.51 -8.63 -35.63
CA ARG A 614 -3.97 -7.54 -34.78
C ARG A 614 -2.61 -6.98 -35.25
N SER A 615 -2.28 -7.20 -36.53
CA SER A 615 -0.98 -6.84 -37.11
C SER A 615 -0.90 -5.37 -37.55
N THR A 616 -2.04 -4.68 -37.65
CA THR A 616 -2.09 -3.24 -37.95
C THR A 616 -2.56 -2.44 -36.74
N GLN A 617 -2.20 -1.16 -36.70
CA GLN A 617 -2.63 -0.26 -35.62
C GLN A 617 -4.17 -0.20 -35.51
N VAL A 618 -4.86 0.00 -36.63
CA VAL A 618 -6.33 0.07 -36.69
C VAL A 618 -7.00 -1.19 -36.13
N GLN A 619 -6.43 -2.37 -36.38
CA GLN A 619 -6.96 -3.63 -35.84
C GLN A 619 -6.89 -3.68 -34.31
N ARG A 620 -5.84 -3.10 -33.70
CA ARG A 620 -5.70 -3.02 -32.24
C ARG A 620 -6.61 -1.95 -31.64
N GLU A 621 -6.68 -0.79 -32.28
CA GLU A 621 -7.49 0.36 -31.84
C GLU A 621 -9.00 0.14 -31.92
N MET A 622 -9.47 -0.63 -32.91
CA MET A 622 -10.89 -0.88 -33.18
C MET A 622 -11.35 -2.25 -32.69
N LEU A 623 -10.59 -2.89 -31.80
CA LEU A 623 -10.90 -4.24 -31.34
C LEU A 623 -12.21 -4.24 -30.54
N ASN A 624 -13.23 -4.87 -31.10
CA ASN A 624 -14.47 -5.18 -30.42
C ASN A 624 -14.51 -6.68 -30.11
N ILE A 625 -14.51 -7.03 -28.83
CA ILE A 625 -14.49 -8.40 -28.31
C ILE A 625 -15.87 -9.04 -28.38
N ASN A 626 -16.96 -8.27 -28.22
CA ASN A 626 -18.32 -8.81 -28.13
C ASN A 626 -18.70 -9.76 -29.29
N PRO A 627 -18.49 -9.41 -30.58
CA PRO A 627 -18.76 -10.34 -31.68
C PRO A 627 -17.67 -11.40 -31.88
N ASN A 628 -16.53 -11.29 -31.18
CA ASN A 628 -15.33 -12.07 -31.42
C ASN A 628 -14.89 -12.93 -30.21
N ILE A 629 -15.77 -13.18 -29.24
CA ILE A 629 -15.48 -14.01 -28.06
C ILE A 629 -14.96 -15.40 -28.47
N ALA A 630 -15.47 -15.97 -29.56
CA ALA A 630 -15.02 -17.26 -30.10
C ALA A 630 -13.56 -17.26 -30.61
N GLN A 631 -12.92 -16.10 -30.75
CA GLN A 631 -11.50 -15.95 -31.08
C GLN A 631 -10.62 -15.78 -29.84
N THR A 632 -11.18 -16.08 -28.67
CA THR A 632 -10.50 -16.08 -27.38
C THR A 632 -10.60 -17.49 -26.77
N PRO A 633 -9.69 -17.87 -25.88
CA PRO A 633 -9.73 -19.18 -25.22
C PRO A 633 -10.73 -19.23 -24.04
N PHE A 634 -11.45 -18.14 -23.77
CA PHE A 634 -12.34 -18.03 -22.62
C PHE A 634 -13.77 -18.44 -22.95
N GLU A 635 -14.40 -19.11 -22.00
CA GLU A 635 -15.82 -19.46 -22.09
C GLU A 635 -16.73 -18.25 -21.87
N ALA A 636 -16.24 -17.27 -21.10
CA ALA A 636 -16.91 -15.99 -20.87
C ALA A 636 -15.87 -14.89 -20.63
N ILE A 637 -16.23 -13.66 -21.04
CA ILE A 637 -15.44 -12.46 -20.79
C ILE A 637 -16.37 -11.42 -20.16
N TYR A 638 -15.98 -10.92 -19.00
CA TYR A 638 -16.68 -9.87 -18.26
C TYR A 638 -15.89 -8.57 -18.34
N GLY A 639 -16.56 -7.46 -18.61
CA GLY A 639 -15.96 -6.13 -18.70
C GLY A 639 -17.01 -5.11 -19.13
N GLU A 640 -16.58 -3.86 -19.33
CA GLU A 640 -17.47 -2.79 -19.80
C GLU A 640 -16.99 -2.20 -21.13
N ASN A 641 -17.74 -1.24 -21.65
CA ASN A 641 -17.37 -0.51 -22.85
C ASN A 641 -16.46 0.71 -22.56
N ILE A 642 -15.93 0.83 -21.34
CA ILE A 642 -14.98 1.86 -20.91
C ILE A 642 -13.65 1.26 -20.50
N ASN A 643 -12.57 2.04 -20.60
CA ASN A 643 -11.28 1.65 -20.02
C ASN A 643 -11.26 2.10 -18.55
N THR A 644 -10.76 1.23 -17.68
CA THR A 644 -10.54 1.55 -16.27
C THR A 644 -9.10 1.29 -15.89
N THR A 645 -8.75 1.69 -14.67
CA THR A 645 -7.45 1.38 -14.09
C THR A 645 -7.25 -0.14 -14.05
N HIS A 646 -6.06 -0.61 -14.41
CA HIS A 646 -5.66 -2.00 -14.32
C HIS A 646 -5.98 -2.53 -12.92
N ILE A 647 -6.58 -3.72 -12.83
CA ILE A 647 -6.96 -4.43 -11.59
C ILE A 647 -7.88 -3.65 -10.62
N ALA A 648 -8.67 -2.71 -11.12
CA ALA A 648 -9.57 -1.88 -10.30
C ALA A 648 -10.78 -2.65 -9.74
N LEU A 649 -10.86 -2.86 -8.43
CA LEU A 649 -11.91 -3.72 -7.86
C LEU A 649 -13.29 -3.05 -7.70
N ASP A 650 -13.36 -1.72 -7.75
CA ASP A 650 -14.60 -0.92 -7.78
C ASP A 650 -15.38 -1.12 -9.09
N PHE A 651 -14.70 -1.61 -10.12
CA PHE A 651 -15.26 -1.95 -11.43
C PHE A 651 -15.74 -3.41 -11.54
N GLY A 652 -15.44 -4.26 -10.57
CA GLY A 652 -15.67 -5.70 -10.73
C GLY A 652 -17.16 -6.06 -10.75
N PRO A 653 -17.68 -6.74 -11.79
CA PRO A 653 -19.05 -7.24 -11.83
C PRO A 653 -19.19 -8.48 -10.92
N TRP A 654 -18.60 -8.48 -9.74
CA TRP A 654 -18.44 -9.66 -8.87
C TRP A 654 -19.76 -10.33 -8.55
N VAL A 655 -20.78 -9.55 -8.18
CA VAL A 655 -22.12 -10.08 -7.88
C VAL A 655 -22.83 -10.58 -9.15
N PRO A 656 -22.97 -9.78 -10.24
CA PRO A 656 -23.54 -10.28 -11.49
C PRO A 656 -22.82 -11.51 -12.06
N MET A 657 -21.49 -11.51 -12.08
CA MET A 657 -20.66 -12.64 -12.49
C MET A 657 -20.88 -13.84 -11.57
N GLY A 658 -20.96 -13.62 -10.27
CA GLY A 658 -21.25 -14.66 -9.29
C GLY A 658 -22.56 -15.38 -9.58
N PHE A 659 -23.62 -14.66 -9.96
CA PHE A 659 -24.87 -15.28 -10.40
C PHE A 659 -24.75 -15.98 -11.76
N ALA A 660 -24.10 -15.34 -12.74
CA ALA A 660 -23.95 -15.89 -14.10
C ALA A 660 -23.12 -17.19 -14.13
N GLU A 661 -22.12 -17.28 -13.26
CA GLU A 661 -21.24 -18.43 -13.09
C GLU A 661 -21.78 -19.45 -12.05
N GLY A 662 -22.99 -19.24 -11.51
CA GLY A 662 -23.63 -20.15 -10.56
C GLY A 662 -22.87 -20.30 -9.24
N LEU A 663 -22.13 -19.25 -8.84
CA LEU A 663 -21.39 -19.16 -7.58
C LEU A 663 -22.26 -18.58 -6.47
N LEU A 664 -23.14 -17.63 -6.83
CA LEU A 664 -24.07 -16.99 -5.92
C LEU A 664 -25.50 -17.46 -6.17
N THR A 665 -26.24 -17.61 -5.09
CA THR A 665 -27.65 -17.98 -5.07
C THR A 665 -28.53 -16.84 -4.55
N GLY A 666 -27.93 -15.83 -3.93
CA GLY A 666 -28.63 -14.74 -3.24
C GLY A 666 -29.18 -15.15 -1.86
N ASN A 667 -28.99 -16.41 -1.47
CA ASN A 667 -29.34 -16.91 -0.15
C ASN A 667 -28.05 -17.06 0.68
N PRO A 668 -27.81 -16.21 1.69
CA PRO A 668 -26.60 -16.30 2.47
C PRO A 668 -26.55 -17.65 3.21
N ALA A 669 -25.37 -18.28 3.25
CA ALA A 669 -25.13 -19.51 3.99
C ALA A 669 -25.33 -19.30 5.49
N CYS A 670 -25.11 -18.05 5.93
CA CYS A 670 -25.39 -17.62 7.28
C CYS A 670 -26.62 -16.70 7.31
N PRO A 671 -27.64 -16.99 8.12
CA PRO A 671 -28.77 -16.09 8.27
C PRO A 671 -28.29 -14.69 8.73
N ALA A 672 -28.97 -13.65 8.27
CA ALA A 672 -28.71 -12.28 8.71
C ALA A 672 -28.95 -12.20 10.24
N LEU A 673 -27.88 -12.07 11.00
CA LEU A 673 -27.90 -11.83 12.44
C LEU A 673 -27.55 -10.35 12.69
N PRO A 674 -28.20 -9.67 13.64
CA PRO A 674 -27.81 -8.32 14.03
C PRO A 674 -26.43 -8.37 14.70
N VAL A 675 -25.64 -7.29 14.60
CA VAL A 675 -24.39 -7.13 15.37
C VAL A 675 -24.68 -7.42 16.85
N PRO A 676 -23.86 -8.23 17.55
CA PRO A 676 -24.07 -8.49 18.97
C PRO A 676 -24.18 -7.17 19.75
N PRO A 677 -25.06 -7.07 20.76
CA PRO A 677 -25.18 -5.86 21.56
C PRO A 677 -23.85 -5.55 22.24
N ILE A 678 -23.42 -4.28 22.21
CA ILE A 678 -22.14 -3.82 22.79
C ILE A 678 -22.04 -4.31 24.24
N PRO A 679 -20.98 -5.08 24.61
CA PRO A 679 -20.82 -5.54 25.98
C PRO A 679 -20.63 -4.34 26.92
N THR A 680 -21.32 -4.29 28.05
CA THR A 680 -21.05 -3.26 29.06
C THR A 680 -20.10 -3.85 30.09
N ILE A 681 -18.82 -3.47 30.04
CA ILE A 681 -17.84 -3.86 31.07
C ILE A 681 -18.16 -3.04 32.33
N VAL A 682 -18.17 -3.68 33.50
CA VAL A 682 -18.32 -2.97 34.77
C VAL A 682 -16.92 -2.59 35.29
N PRO A 683 -16.52 -1.30 35.23
CA PRO A 683 -15.24 -0.89 35.78
C PRO A 683 -15.30 -0.91 37.31
N PHE A 684 -14.43 -1.69 37.94
CA PHE A 684 -14.26 -1.71 39.39
C PHE A 684 -12.83 -1.36 39.74
N ASN A 685 -12.61 -0.12 40.17
CA ASN A 685 -11.34 0.27 40.75
C ASN A 685 -11.11 -0.53 42.03
N THR A 686 -9.92 -1.09 42.17
CA THR A 686 -9.60 -2.01 43.25
C THR A 686 -8.32 -1.63 43.93
N CYS A 687 -8.24 -2.01 45.19
CA CYS A 687 -7.15 -1.70 46.07
C CYS A 687 -6.47 -3.01 46.44
N TYR A 688 -5.18 -3.14 46.20
CA TYR A 688 -4.42 -4.34 46.55
C TYR A 688 -3.13 -3.98 47.31
N PRO A 689 -2.83 -4.60 48.45
CA PRO A 689 -1.62 -4.32 49.20
C PRO A 689 -0.40 -4.99 48.53
N PHE A 690 0.34 -4.24 47.72
CA PHE A 690 1.57 -4.74 47.09
C PHE A 690 2.72 -4.76 48.13
N SER A 691 3.21 -5.94 48.49
CA SER A 691 4.30 -6.05 49.48
C SER A 691 5.69 -5.75 48.87
N GLN A 692 6.55 -5.02 49.58
CA GLN A 692 7.89 -4.59 49.08
C GLN A 692 8.94 -5.70 48.96
N LYS A 693 8.68 -6.93 49.42
CA LYS A 693 9.67 -8.03 49.41
C LYS A 693 9.44 -8.97 48.22
N ARG A 694 10.24 -8.79 47.15
CA ARG A 694 10.24 -9.63 45.94
C ARG A 694 11.00 -10.93 46.17
N THR A 695 10.33 -12.09 46.22
CA THR A 695 10.98 -13.39 46.01
C THR A 695 10.15 -14.50 45.36
N THR A 696 8.81 -14.43 45.23
CA THR A 696 8.00 -15.47 44.54
C THR A 696 6.73 -14.89 43.92
N GLU A 697 6.09 -15.66 43.03
CA GLU A 697 4.85 -15.40 42.24
C GLU A 697 3.60 -15.01 43.07
N ASP A 698 3.68 -14.91 44.39
CA ASP A 698 2.55 -14.77 45.32
C ASP A 698 2.03 -13.32 45.53
N ASN A 699 2.45 -12.36 44.71
CA ASN A 699 2.18 -10.93 44.93
C ASN A 699 1.41 -10.25 43.77
N THR A 700 0.88 -11.02 42.81
CA THR A 700 0.01 -10.50 41.74
C THR A 700 -1.43 -10.38 42.25
N ALA A 701 -2.06 -9.23 42.00
CA ALA A 701 -3.45 -9.02 42.38
C ALA A 701 -4.36 -9.69 41.35
N ASN A 702 -5.19 -10.63 41.77
CA ASN A 702 -6.21 -11.23 40.91
C ASN A 702 -7.41 -10.29 40.81
N ILE A 703 -7.54 -9.61 39.66
CA ILE A 703 -8.59 -8.63 39.40
C ILE A 703 -9.70 -9.28 38.59
N ASN A 704 -10.89 -9.34 39.18
CA ASN A 704 -12.09 -9.86 38.53
C ASN A 704 -12.76 -8.74 37.71
N VAL A 705 -13.07 -9.04 36.47
CA VAL A 705 -13.81 -8.15 35.57
C VAL A 705 -15.01 -8.91 35.04
N SER A 706 -16.17 -8.28 35.03
CA SER A 706 -17.41 -8.89 34.51
C SER A 706 -18.19 -7.93 33.63
N LEU A 707 -19.03 -8.51 32.76
CA LEU A 707 -20.04 -7.76 32.02
C LEU A 707 -21.25 -7.49 32.91
N LYS A 708 -21.88 -6.33 32.71
CA LYS A 708 -23.07 -5.89 33.45
C LYS A 708 -24.28 -6.81 33.18
N ASN A 709 -24.43 -7.24 31.93
CA ASN A 709 -25.55 -8.03 31.47
C ASN A 709 -25.06 -9.44 31.11
N ALA A 710 -25.73 -10.46 31.67
CA ALA A 710 -25.44 -11.85 31.38
C ALA A 710 -25.72 -12.18 29.90
N SER A 711 -24.77 -12.86 29.24
CA SER A 711 -24.90 -13.35 27.87
C SER A 711 -25.66 -14.67 27.79
N ASN A 712 -25.80 -15.40 28.91
CA ASN A 712 -26.38 -16.74 28.95
C ASN A 712 -25.76 -17.73 27.95
N GLY A 713 -24.46 -17.58 27.66
CA GLY A 713 -23.74 -18.44 26.72
C GLY A 713 -24.09 -18.22 25.24
N GLN A 714 -24.85 -17.16 24.92
CA GLN A 714 -25.21 -16.83 23.54
C GLN A 714 -24.04 -16.24 22.74
N TYR A 715 -22.97 -15.83 23.42
CA TYR A 715 -21.86 -15.09 22.81
C TYR A 715 -20.52 -15.65 23.27
N VAL A 716 -19.50 -15.46 22.43
CA VAL A 716 -18.09 -15.62 22.79
C VAL A 716 -17.52 -14.25 23.10
N HIS A 717 -16.77 -14.12 24.19
CA HIS A 717 -16.11 -12.89 24.58
C HIS A 717 -14.60 -13.10 24.57
N ASN A 718 -13.90 -12.33 23.75
CA ASN A 718 -12.44 -12.27 23.74
C ASN A 718 -11.99 -11.02 24.50
N TRP A 719 -11.16 -11.21 25.51
CA TRP A 719 -10.71 -10.16 26.42
C TRP A 719 -9.23 -9.89 26.26
N THR A 720 -8.84 -8.62 26.26
CA THR A 720 -7.46 -8.17 26.23
C THR A 720 -7.21 -7.18 27.36
N VAL A 721 -6.12 -7.37 28.12
CA VAL A 721 -5.74 -6.49 29.24
C VAL A 721 -4.35 -5.90 29.04
N LEU A 722 -4.29 -4.58 28.86
CA LEU A 722 -3.05 -3.80 28.75
C LEU A 722 -2.79 -3.02 30.06
N PRO A 723 -1.52 -2.77 30.45
CA PRO A 723 -0.28 -3.12 29.75
C PRO A 723 0.23 -4.55 29.99
N SER A 724 -0.50 -5.37 30.75
CA SER A 724 -0.04 -6.73 31.10
C SER A 724 -0.01 -7.74 29.96
N ASN A 725 -0.57 -7.41 28.79
CA ASN A 725 -0.68 -8.29 27.62
C ASN A 725 -1.31 -9.66 27.96
N GLN A 726 -2.36 -9.66 28.78
CA GLN A 726 -3.11 -10.89 29.10
C GLN A 726 -4.34 -11.01 28.20
N TYR A 727 -4.62 -12.23 27.75
CA TYR A 727 -5.69 -12.55 26.81
C TYR A 727 -6.55 -13.70 27.32
N PHE A 728 -7.87 -13.57 27.19
CA PHE A 728 -8.82 -14.58 27.64
C PHE A 728 -9.92 -14.77 26.60
N THR A 729 -10.46 -15.99 26.49
CA THR A 729 -11.67 -16.27 25.71
C THR A 729 -12.67 -16.98 26.60
N THR A 730 -13.88 -16.44 26.70
CA THR A 730 -14.96 -17.03 27.49
C THR A 730 -16.19 -17.25 26.62
N THR A 731 -16.85 -18.40 26.77
CA THR A 731 -18.00 -18.81 25.92
C THR A 731 -19.30 -18.92 26.73
N ASN A 732 -19.18 -19.34 27.99
CA ASN A 732 -20.32 -19.50 28.93
C ASN A 732 -20.14 -18.64 30.19
N GLU A 733 -19.13 -17.76 30.20
CA GLU A 733 -18.81 -16.91 31.33
C GLU A 733 -18.68 -15.46 30.88
N ASP A 734 -19.34 -14.56 31.60
CA ASP A 734 -19.30 -13.11 31.34
C ASP A 734 -18.25 -12.41 32.21
N LYS A 735 -17.19 -13.12 32.58
CA LYS A 735 -16.17 -12.64 33.51
C LYS A 735 -14.80 -13.22 33.20
N ILE A 736 -13.76 -12.47 33.59
CA ILE A 736 -12.36 -12.90 33.58
C ILE A 736 -11.71 -12.52 34.90
N THR A 737 -10.57 -13.16 35.19
CA THR A 737 -9.67 -12.77 36.27
C THR A 737 -8.29 -12.55 35.68
N PHE A 738 -7.77 -11.33 35.72
CA PHE A 738 -6.42 -11.03 35.25
C PHE A 738 -5.48 -10.68 36.41
N GLN A 739 -4.18 -10.87 36.19
CA GLN A 739 -3.16 -10.58 37.19
C GLN A 739 -2.61 -9.16 37.03
N ALA A 740 -2.81 -8.30 38.02
CA ALA A 740 -2.15 -6.99 38.08
C ALA A 740 -0.82 -7.11 38.84
N GLU A 741 0.29 -6.89 38.14
CA GLU A 741 1.65 -6.99 38.69
C GLU A 741 2.11 -5.73 39.46
N ARG A 742 1.45 -4.59 39.25
CA ARG A 742 1.84 -3.31 39.84
C ARG A 742 0.64 -2.36 39.99
N VAL A 743 0.85 -1.29 40.75
CA VAL A 743 -0.06 -0.13 40.81
C VAL A 743 -0.03 0.55 39.44
N ASP A 744 -1.15 0.51 38.73
CA ASP A 744 -1.31 1.16 37.41
C ASP A 744 -2.80 1.20 37.03
N HIS A 745 -3.07 1.84 35.90
CA HIS A 745 -4.32 1.68 35.17
C HIS A 745 -4.18 0.53 34.16
N TYR A 746 -5.24 -0.27 34.07
CA TYR A 746 -5.34 -1.40 33.16
C TYR A 746 -6.50 -1.17 32.20
N GLU A 747 -6.23 -1.17 30.91
CA GLU A 747 -7.28 -1.12 29.89
C GLU A 747 -7.76 -2.54 29.58
N VAL A 748 -9.03 -2.80 29.86
CA VAL A 748 -9.68 -4.08 29.58
C VAL A 748 -10.61 -3.91 28.41
N THR A 749 -10.31 -4.60 27.31
CA THR A 749 -11.13 -4.65 26.10
C THR A 749 -11.87 -5.98 26.04
N CYS A 750 -13.17 -5.96 25.78
CA CYS A 750 -14.00 -7.13 25.52
C CYS A 750 -14.58 -7.04 24.11
N VAL A 751 -14.27 -8.02 23.26
CA VAL A 751 -14.86 -8.21 21.93
C VAL A 751 -15.87 -9.35 22.00
N ARG A 752 -17.15 -9.04 21.75
CA ARG A 752 -18.27 -9.99 21.81
C ARG A 752 -18.64 -10.45 20.39
N THR A 753 -18.76 -11.74 20.18
CA THR A 753 -19.21 -12.36 18.91
C THR A 753 -20.28 -13.43 19.13
N TYR A 754 -21.00 -13.84 18.09
CA TYR A 754 -21.75 -15.10 18.19
C TYR A 754 -20.79 -16.30 18.07
N PRO A 755 -21.13 -17.47 18.64
CA PRO A 755 -20.33 -18.71 18.51
C PRO A 755 -19.98 -19.07 17.07
N ASN A 756 -20.91 -18.85 16.13
CA ASN A 756 -20.79 -19.24 14.73
C ASN A 756 -20.78 -18.03 13.76
N ARG A 757 -20.63 -16.80 14.27
CA ARG A 757 -20.52 -15.56 13.47
C ARG A 757 -19.56 -14.59 14.14
N ARG A 758 -18.25 -14.82 13.96
CA ARG A 758 -17.21 -13.95 14.54
C ARG A 758 -16.98 -12.67 13.76
N ASP A 759 -17.38 -12.68 12.49
CA ASP A 759 -17.47 -11.50 11.62
C ASP A 759 -18.40 -10.42 12.20
N LEU A 760 -19.44 -10.83 12.92
CA LEU A 760 -20.33 -9.93 13.65
C LEU A 760 -19.82 -9.74 15.08
N SER A 761 -19.17 -8.62 15.34
CA SER A 761 -18.62 -8.30 16.64
C SER A 761 -19.05 -6.94 17.17
N SER A 762 -19.07 -6.81 18.49
CA SER A 762 -19.13 -5.52 19.17
C SER A 762 -18.07 -5.45 20.26
N THR A 763 -17.51 -4.27 20.45
CA THR A 763 -16.37 -4.06 21.33
C THR A 763 -16.70 -3.04 22.41
N ALA A 764 -16.23 -3.29 23.62
CA ALA A 764 -16.17 -2.29 24.67
C ALA A 764 -14.82 -2.27 25.35
N THR A 765 -14.39 -1.10 25.79
CA THR A 765 -13.16 -0.91 26.57
C THR A 765 -13.51 -0.19 27.86
N ALA A 766 -12.92 -0.62 28.97
CA ALA A 766 -13.01 0.06 30.24
C ALA A 766 -11.63 0.13 30.90
N THR A 767 -11.37 1.23 31.59
CA THR A 767 -10.16 1.41 32.39
C THR A 767 -10.43 0.98 33.83
N ILE A 768 -9.55 0.12 34.36
CA ILE A 768 -9.59 -0.35 35.74
C ILE A 768 -8.35 0.16 36.46
N TRP A 769 -8.54 0.89 37.54
CA TRP A 769 -7.43 1.36 38.36
C TRP A 769 -7.13 0.39 39.50
N VAL A 770 -5.86 0.02 39.63
CA VAL A 770 -5.36 -0.80 40.73
C VAL A 770 -4.45 0.07 41.59
N TYR A 771 -4.87 0.32 42.83
CA TYR A 771 -4.15 1.15 43.79
C TYR A 771 -3.44 0.30 44.86
N ASP A 772 -2.36 0.85 45.45
CA ASP A 772 -1.80 0.28 46.68
C ASP A 772 -2.62 0.74 47.88
N CYS A 773 -3.14 -0.22 48.65
CA CYS A 773 -3.94 0.07 49.84
C CYS A 773 -3.20 0.82 50.94
N ASN A 774 -1.88 0.82 50.92
CA ASN A 774 -1.10 1.57 51.89
C ASN A 774 -1.02 3.08 51.58
N ASN A 775 -1.65 3.57 50.50
CA ASN A 775 -1.55 4.95 50.01
C ASN A 775 -2.89 5.70 49.87
N VAL A 776 -3.94 5.35 50.62
CA VAL A 776 -5.23 6.08 50.55
C VAL A 776 -5.36 7.12 51.68
N PRO A 777 -5.48 8.44 51.40
CA PRO A 777 -6.14 9.37 52.30
C PRO A 777 -7.66 9.24 52.20
N ALA A 778 -8.32 9.33 53.35
CA ALA A 778 -9.72 9.06 53.69
C ALA A 778 -10.84 9.37 52.65
N LYS A 779 -11.90 8.55 52.71
CA LYS A 779 -13.26 8.72 52.14
C LYS A 779 -13.82 10.15 52.31
N PRO A 780 -14.77 10.54 51.44
CA PRO A 780 -16.02 11.10 51.95
C PRO A 780 -17.29 10.41 51.40
N ASP A 781 -18.20 10.20 52.36
CA ASP A 781 -19.66 10.07 52.36
C ASP A 781 -20.41 8.98 51.57
N GLU A 782 -20.99 8.09 52.38
CA GLU A 782 -22.17 7.28 52.11
C GLU A 782 -23.42 8.16 52.19
N ASP A 783 -24.26 8.12 51.16
CA ASP A 783 -25.70 8.28 51.35
C ASP A 783 -26.45 7.25 50.50
N GLN A 784 -27.40 6.60 51.16
CA GLN A 784 -28.12 5.43 50.72
C GLN A 784 -29.18 5.75 49.67
N LEU A 785 -29.37 4.86 48.68
CA LEU A 785 -30.66 4.70 48.01
C LEU A 785 -31.04 3.23 47.87
N VAL A 786 -32.29 2.97 48.22
CA VAL A 786 -32.99 1.71 48.41
C VAL A 786 -33.37 1.07 47.06
N PHE A 787 -33.32 -0.26 46.98
CA PHE A 787 -33.85 -1.03 45.84
C PHE A 787 -35.37 -1.22 45.97
N ALA A 788 -36.09 -1.08 44.84
CA ALA A 788 -37.44 -1.61 44.66
C ALA A 788 -37.47 -2.50 43.39
N ASP A 789 -38.28 -3.56 43.47
CA ASP A 789 -38.36 -4.70 42.55
C ASP A 789 -39.04 -4.41 41.19
N ALA A 790 -38.91 -5.40 40.31
CA ALA A 790 -39.21 -5.49 38.87
C ALA A 790 -40.66 -5.19 38.39
N GLY A 791 -40.77 -4.74 37.12
CA GLY A 791 -41.99 -4.77 36.29
C GLY A 791 -41.90 -3.95 34.99
N ASP A 792 -41.75 -4.65 33.86
CA ASP A 792 -41.67 -4.25 32.42
C ASP A 792 -42.14 -2.86 31.91
N VAL A 793 -41.32 -2.28 31.00
CA VAL A 793 -41.61 -1.59 29.71
C VAL A 793 -40.45 -0.60 29.38
N TRP A 794 -39.96 -0.60 28.13
CA TRP A 794 -38.69 0.04 27.69
C TRP A 794 -38.60 1.56 27.92
N GLU A 795 -37.43 2.02 28.35
CA GLU A 795 -37.12 3.44 28.53
C GLU A 795 -36.85 4.08 27.15
N GLY A 796 -37.88 4.71 26.58
CA GLY A 796 -37.82 5.46 25.31
C GLY A 796 -39.16 5.68 24.59
N ASP A 797 -40.21 4.93 24.90
CA ASP A 797 -41.55 5.08 24.30
C ASP A 797 -42.55 5.72 25.29
N PHE A 798 -43.43 6.62 24.80
CA PHE A 798 -44.47 7.24 25.62
C PHE A 798 -45.88 6.91 25.10
N LEU A 799 -46.77 6.54 26.02
CA LEU A 799 -48.21 6.30 25.78
C LEU A 799 -48.99 7.61 25.95
N LEU A 800 -49.78 8.02 24.95
CA LEU A 800 -50.64 9.19 25.06
C LEU A 800 -52.11 8.78 25.00
N THR A 801 -52.78 8.81 26.15
CA THR A 801 -54.23 8.62 26.26
C THR A 801 -54.93 9.97 26.26
N THR A 802 -55.88 10.20 25.34
CA THR A 802 -56.84 11.32 25.45
C THR A 802 -58.18 10.79 25.95
N ALA A 803 -58.92 11.61 26.69
CA ALA A 803 -60.01 11.19 27.59
C ALA A 803 -61.32 10.73 26.90
N VAL A 804 -61.36 10.60 25.57
CA VAL A 804 -62.57 10.19 24.85
C VAL A 804 -62.17 9.20 23.76
N ASP A 805 -62.56 7.94 23.97
CA ASP A 805 -62.33 6.73 23.17
C ASP A 805 -61.05 5.93 23.48
N SER A 806 -61.26 4.71 23.98
CA SER A 806 -60.29 3.75 24.52
C SER A 806 -59.47 3.03 23.45
N LEU A 807 -58.63 3.76 22.71
CA LEU A 807 -57.63 3.21 21.79
C LEU A 807 -56.21 3.66 22.21
N ALA A 808 -55.31 2.69 22.40
CA ALA A 808 -53.91 2.93 22.76
C ALA A 808 -53.07 3.34 21.53
N VAL A 809 -52.36 4.47 21.63
CA VAL A 809 -51.48 5.02 20.60
C VAL A 809 -50.05 5.16 21.16
N PHE A 810 -49.06 4.72 20.37
CA PHE A 810 -47.64 4.77 20.72
C PHE A 810 -46.91 5.86 19.89
N ALA A 811 -46.08 6.67 20.54
CA ALA A 811 -45.24 7.69 19.89
C ALA A 811 -43.76 7.47 20.27
N HIS A 812 -42.87 7.50 19.26
CA HIS A 812 -41.44 7.24 19.43
C HIS A 812 -40.61 8.53 19.37
N TYR A 813 -39.77 8.79 20.39
CA TYR A 813 -38.93 9.99 20.52
C TYR A 813 -37.44 9.65 20.39
N TYR A 814 -36.66 10.45 19.64
CA TYR A 814 -35.19 10.32 19.59
C TYR A 814 -34.51 11.70 19.71
N PRO A 815 -33.33 11.84 20.36
CA PRO A 815 -32.90 13.13 20.93
C PRO A 815 -32.34 14.16 19.95
N VAL A 816 -32.25 13.85 18.65
CA VAL A 816 -31.58 14.74 17.68
C VAL A 816 -32.52 15.34 16.62
N THR A 817 -33.73 14.80 16.43
CA THR A 817 -34.82 15.44 15.66
C THR A 817 -36.21 15.04 16.21
N LYS A 818 -37.14 15.99 16.35
CA LYS A 818 -38.49 15.78 16.93
C LYS A 818 -39.25 14.62 16.23
N ILE A 819 -39.79 13.69 17.03
CA ILE A 819 -40.74 12.56 16.79
C ILE A 819 -41.16 12.31 15.33
N LEU A 820 -40.91 11.09 14.83
CA LEU A 820 -41.09 10.71 13.42
C LEU A 820 -42.50 10.17 13.06
N TYR A 821 -43.21 9.45 13.94
CA TYR A 821 -44.56 8.91 13.67
C TYR A 821 -45.30 8.40 14.93
N ALA A 822 -46.62 8.14 14.79
CA ALA A 822 -47.44 7.46 15.81
C ALA A 822 -48.26 6.31 15.21
N SER A 823 -48.45 5.23 15.96
CA SER A 823 -49.19 4.03 15.54
C SER A 823 -50.22 3.58 16.59
N LEU A 824 -51.28 2.93 16.13
CA LEU A 824 -52.21 2.20 17.01
C LEU A 824 -51.54 0.91 17.50
N GLN A 825 -52.06 0.32 18.58
CA GLN A 825 -51.54 -0.92 19.18
C GLN A 825 -51.42 -2.12 18.21
N ASN A 826 -52.16 -2.12 17.09
CA ASN A 826 -52.08 -3.14 16.04
C ASN A 826 -51.08 -2.79 14.91
N GLY A 827 -50.29 -1.72 15.05
CA GLY A 827 -49.28 -1.29 14.09
C GLY A 827 -49.77 -0.35 12.98
N THR A 828 -51.05 0.02 12.95
CA THR A 828 -51.58 0.93 11.91
C THR A 828 -51.08 2.35 12.14
N PHE A 829 -50.47 2.97 11.13
CA PHE A 829 -49.95 4.33 11.20
C PHE A 829 -51.06 5.39 11.23
N ILE A 830 -50.89 6.41 12.08
CA ILE A 830 -51.80 7.55 12.16
C ILE A 830 -51.23 8.71 11.32
N PRO A 831 -51.98 9.22 10.33
CA PRO A 831 -51.49 10.32 9.49
C PRO A 831 -51.25 11.60 10.29
N ARG A 832 -50.16 12.32 9.95
CA ARG A 832 -49.72 13.55 10.62
C ARG A 832 -50.81 14.63 10.74
N SER A 833 -51.75 14.69 9.79
CA SER A 833 -52.87 15.64 9.82
C SER A 833 -53.84 15.41 10.99
N LYS A 834 -54.06 14.16 11.42
CA LYS A 834 -54.93 13.86 12.58
C LYS A 834 -54.29 14.21 13.91
N LEU A 835 -52.96 14.09 14.00
CA LEU A 835 -52.19 14.37 15.23
C LEU A 835 -52.05 15.88 15.53
N LYS A 836 -52.11 16.74 14.49
CA LYS A 836 -52.16 18.20 14.67
C LYS A 836 -53.51 18.68 15.23
N VAL A 837 -54.61 18.08 14.77
CA VAL A 837 -55.97 18.47 15.19
C VAL A 837 -56.24 18.16 16.67
N SER A 838 -55.55 17.15 17.24
CA SER A 838 -55.63 16.82 18.67
C SER A 838 -54.71 17.67 19.57
N GLY A 839 -54.03 18.69 19.03
CA GLY A 839 -53.19 19.61 19.80
C GLY A 839 -51.87 19.01 20.30
N MET A 840 -51.45 17.87 19.75
CA MET A 840 -50.23 17.16 20.16
C MET A 840 -49.00 17.56 19.33
N PHE A 841 -49.18 18.42 18.33
CA PHE A 841 -48.16 19.02 17.48
C PHE A 841 -48.59 20.43 17.06
N ASP A 842 -47.63 21.34 16.85
CA ASP A 842 -47.86 22.60 16.10
C ASP A 842 -47.85 22.38 14.58
#